data_AF-A0A8J7PZK0-F1
#
_entry.id   AF-A0A8J7PZK0-F1
#
_cell.length_a   1.000
_cell.length_b   1.000
_cell.length_c   1.000
_cell.angle_alpha   90.00
_cell.angle_beta   90.00
_cell.angle_gamma   90.00
#
_symmetry.space_group_name_H-M   'P 1'
#
loop_
_entity.id
_entity.type
_entity.pdbx_description
1 polymer ?
#
loop_
_entity_poly.entity_id
_entity_poly.type
_entity_poly.pdbx_seq_one_letter_code
_entity_poly.pdbx_strand_id
1 'polypeptide(L)'
;MSVSAAARRFARLAGRQPAASARRPRLAIEPLEDREVPANSILITGHAGPDVNINVSTVGTTTTIATTDGSAFLSLSTIETALKNPAVTNVIVTTDVAAGGSDADEFGDIDWDATDNTTVNGDQLDFTGFGTGKTLTFRTAAGASALGNINLGAVRFLNNGTDDQISLVFDTSAPDGSVTFDAGINPGSGTVIYSAEAVKDLTVAAGDTNGAFTFHDDGGTIGAADAGGNVSITAGTVDISHQGGLTAGAGMKVQATGSTTIDTPDGGKVLLDIGTGLLATGDLTVTGNVAVVANTGGLTSETGALTVTAPSVTLTQMILQAAGDLTVSGSTSVELTTSGFSEATSSSGNVRITGGTVDLPDTFLRADNGNVTVSGTDVTAAMSVQADFGVLTITGTNSVSLTNTTCDGVKGLTITGGTVTLDNETDMLLEDGGDIVVTGTDVTLRDSELLTNSGGIALTGTNIVLEHGTVAATTGVTLTGPVIVGPGDTSVGSVAPGTLTFTGPVDAQTAGEPTLEVSGGTIVFKQSVGATAALNELDIRHGNTTVEGNVLNAATIIVFDPFFGFPDDSNLNVPATLGINGTITGNVTAQVTPDGRGGLAPGGLGKVGTMTVRGDVTLDGDFELDLAVTPGGPTDKLVVVDNPNTVGTTEGNITLGPDSKLGQSGIGEVPGAPVVVIDAATPVAGQFSNAPPGVGLLIGTDYARIQTYTPDVVIDAMPDQGKVVKGADDDGTLYTITLTGPGTLVHGKDQFGQRFLVVRDATTASKLSVATKANGSDDVVTFGAGVLVNGGLASLTASKLNIGTQFRSSGPIATATFRDFQNLNGPGIELAGTAVNKTAITARNITDDVRVGATLTSLKVAQALSAGQFADPVTVSAPAIGTVTAKSADADITTPGKLTALVVGGNYSGEVTAAAIGKFQAVGGDATLTATGAPGVVGSVGPVTSSGPDGLTLDINAAKVSSVKVAGSLTTSDAGWNVTGGITSLTVGSLSANITAGFLGTVLVKGNLTTGLSGDIQASTITVTGNDGTAAHNGIKSLTAKGTVNFSLFDVKGGNVGTFTVGRFLNSQLYLNYTPHDPATQAFNTGGTFGAQGFKLGTFKTTATPLGVPGNPVNWAFANSEVAADTVGTVTLSGLQTDNAGTAFGIKIRTPGAAVKVLAADDPAVPLNVKLTPGATPIAGDFYFLDV
;
A
#
# COMPACT_ATOMS: atom_id res chain seq x y z
N MET A 1 7.53 -11.20 -63.64
CA MET A 1 6.10 -10.84 -63.74
C MET A 1 5.82 -9.90 -62.58
N SER A 2 5.25 -8.71 -62.66
CA SER A 2 4.76 -7.82 -63.71
C SER A 2 4.68 -6.42 -63.08
N VAL A 3 4.93 -5.38 -63.86
CA VAL A 3 4.96 -3.95 -63.50
C VAL A 3 3.72 -3.25 -64.08
N SER A 4 3.15 -2.23 -63.41
CA SER A 4 2.55 -0.98 -63.98
C SER A 4 1.85 -0.18 -62.86
N ALA A 5 1.66 1.14 -62.83
CA ALA A 5 2.09 2.37 -63.51
C ALA A 5 1.39 3.51 -62.69
N ALA A 6 1.92 4.71 -62.44
CA ALA A 6 2.23 5.72 -63.44
C ALA A 6 2.99 6.92 -62.84
N ALA A 7 3.99 7.38 -63.59
CA ALA A 7 4.66 8.67 -63.45
C ALA A 7 4.51 9.45 -64.77
N ARG A 8 4.39 10.79 -64.71
CA ARG A 8 4.70 11.80 -65.76
C ARG A 8 4.93 13.13 -65.03
N ARG A 9 5.87 14.04 -65.33
CA ARG A 9 6.87 14.18 -66.41
C ARG A 9 7.84 15.31 -66.01
N PHE A 10 9.11 15.15 -66.37
CA PHE A 10 10.13 16.22 -66.46
C PHE A 10 9.85 17.18 -67.65
N ALA A 11 10.29 18.44 -67.54
CA ALA A 11 11.08 19.13 -68.57
C ALA A 11 11.58 20.54 -68.13
N ARG A 12 12.92 20.71 -68.11
CA ARG A 12 13.60 22.00 -68.23
C ARG A 12 13.42 22.53 -69.66
N LEU A 13 13.26 23.85 -69.84
CA LEU A 13 13.78 24.54 -71.02
C LEU A 13 14.19 25.98 -70.68
N ALA A 14 15.43 26.31 -71.03
CA ALA A 14 16.03 27.63 -70.93
C ALA A 14 15.49 28.60 -71.99
N GLY A 15 15.40 29.88 -71.64
CA GLY A 15 15.14 30.99 -72.57
C GLY A 15 15.77 32.29 -72.06
N ARG A 16 16.82 32.74 -72.77
CA ARG A 16 17.58 34.00 -72.59
C ARG A 16 16.75 35.25 -72.95
N GLN A 17 16.95 36.33 -72.16
CA GLN A 17 17.06 37.79 -72.49
C GLN A 17 15.98 38.48 -73.37
N PRO A 18 15.73 39.83 -73.26
CA PRO A 18 16.69 40.90 -72.94
C PRO A 18 16.20 42.04 -72.02
N ALA A 19 17.13 42.95 -71.76
CA ALA A 19 16.95 44.22 -71.07
C ALA A 19 15.81 45.08 -71.63
N ALA A 20 15.04 45.69 -70.73
CA ALA A 20 14.29 46.91 -70.97
C ALA A 20 14.53 47.90 -69.83
N SER A 21 15.19 49.00 -70.18
CA SER A 21 15.31 50.23 -69.41
C SER A 21 13.95 50.95 -69.32
N ALA A 22 13.85 51.80 -68.30
CA ALA A 22 12.90 52.90 -68.11
C ALA A 22 11.56 52.58 -67.43
N ARG A 23 11.45 52.95 -66.15
CA ARG A 23 10.95 54.28 -65.71
C ARG A 23 11.10 54.43 -64.20
N ARG A 24 11.67 55.55 -63.74
CA ARG A 24 11.54 56.02 -62.36
C ARG A 24 10.06 56.26 -62.07
N PRO A 25 9.39 55.56 -61.14
CA PRO A 25 8.19 56.09 -60.52
C PRO A 25 8.63 57.22 -59.60
N ARG A 26 7.93 58.33 -59.71
CA ARG A 26 8.11 59.50 -58.86
C ARG A 26 8.07 59.08 -57.39
N LEU A 27 8.90 59.74 -56.59
CA LEU A 27 8.60 60.03 -55.20
C LEU A 27 7.21 60.68 -55.21
N ALA A 28 6.16 59.91 -54.99
CA ALA A 28 4.92 60.45 -54.47
C ALA A 28 5.26 60.75 -53.02
N ILE A 29 5.64 62.01 -52.76
CA ILE A 29 5.38 62.60 -51.46
C ILE A 29 3.85 62.64 -51.43
N GLU A 30 3.24 61.58 -50.90
CA GLU A 30 1.93 61.74 -50.29
C GLU A 30 2.11 62.88 -49.28
N PRO A 31 1.25 63.91 -49.31
CA PRO A 31 1.29 64.90 -48.24
C PRO A 31 1.29 64.12 -46.93
N LEU A 32 2.18 64.47 -45.99
CA LEU A 32 1.92 64.13 -44.60
C LEU A 32 0.48 64.56 -44.38
N GLU A 33 -0.43 63.60 -44.25
CA GLU A 33 -1.76 63.90 -43.82
C GLU A 33 -1.55 64.66 -42.52
N ASP A 34 -1.98 65.92 -42.53
CA ASP A 34 -2.11 66.72 -41.32
C ASP A 34 -2.99 65.84 -40.43
N ARG A 35 -2.39 65.16 -39.45
CA ARG A 35 -3.12 64.28 -38.55
C ARG A 35 -4.11 65.21 -37.85
N GLU A 36 -5.38 65.15 -38.25
CA GLU A 36 -6.41 66.06 -37.75
C GLU A 36 -6.73 65.81 -36.27
N VAL A 37 -6.16 64.74 -35.68
CA VAL A 37 -6.32 64.39 -34.27
C VAL A 37 -4.94 64.04 -33.68
N PRO A 38 -4.54 64.59 -32.51
CA PRO A 38 -3.31 64.22 -31.81
C PRO A 38 -3.43 62.88 -31.05
N ALA A 39 -2.32 62.15 -30.92
CA ALA A 39 -2.26 60.89 -30.16
C ALA A 39 -2.61 61.10 -28.68
N ASN A 40 -3.61 60.36 -28.18
CA ASN A 40 -4.20 60.51 -26.85
C ASN A 40 -3.44 59.78 -25.73
N SER A 41 -2.12 59.63 -25.84
CA SER A 41 -1.29 58.96 -24.83
C SER A 41 -1.14 59.79 -23.54
N ILE A 42 -1.02 59.13 -22.40
CA ILE A 42 -0.71 59.72 -21.08
C ILE A 42 0.74 59.41 -20.73
N LEU A 43 1.52 60.44 -20.42
CA LEU A 43 2.77 60.28 -19.69
C LEU A 43 2.56 60.64 -18.22
N ILE A 44 2.76 59.67 -17.33
CA ILE A 44 2.75 59.88 -15.89
C ILE A 44 4.12 60.40 -15.47
N THR A 45 4.11 61.59 -14.87
CA THR A 45 5.31 62.29 -14.39
C THR A 45 5.36 62.27 -12.87
N GLY A 46 6.56 62.47 -12.32
CA GLY A 46 6.78 62.66 -10.89
C GLY A 46 5.93 63.73 -10.22
N HIS A 47 6.02 63.82 -8.89
CA HIS A 47 5.22 64.73 -8.05
C HIS A 47 5.29 66.21 -8.44
N ALA A 48 6.37 66.64 -9.11
CA ALA A 48 6.62 68.04 -9.48
C ALA A 48 6.05 68.45 -10.86
N GLY A 49 5.52 67.51 -11.65
CA GLY A 49 4.92 67.80 -12.96
C GLY A 49 3.51 68.39 -12.84
N PRO A 50 3.12 69.36 -13.71
CA PRO A 50 1.73 69.81 -13.80
C PRO A 50 0.88 68.81 -14.60
N ASP A 51 -0.41 68.71 -14.27
CA ASP A 51 -1.37 68.04 -15.14
C ASP A 51 -1.59 68.86 -16.42
N VAL A 52 -1.46 68.23 -17.59
CA VAL A 52 -1.67 68.86 -18.91
C VAL A 52 -2.57 67.97 -19.74
N ASN A 53 -3.63 68.53 -20.32
CA ASN A 53 -4.62 67.79 -21.12
C ASN A 53 -5.25 66.60 -20.38
N ILE A 54 -5.44 66.77 -19.06
CA ILE A 54 -6.09 65.80 -18.17
C ILE A 54 -7.39 66.40 -17.63
N ASN A 55 -8.45 65.58 -17.61
CA ASN A 55 -9.70 65.85 -16.93
C ASN A 55 -9.89 64.88 -15.76
N VAL A 56 -10.20 65.41 -14.58
CA VAL A 56 -10.48 64.63 -13.37
C VAL A 56 -11.95 64.81 -12.99
N SER A 57 -12.71 63.72 -13.00
CA SER A 57 -14.14 63.70 -12.68
C SER A 57 -14.44 62.67 -11.60
N THR A 58 -15.19 63.04 -10.57
CA THR A 58 -15.61 62.11 -9.51
C THR A 58 -17.12 61.93 -9.53
N VAL A 59 -17.57 60.68 -9.72
CA VAL A 59 -18.98 60.29 -9.74
C VAL A 59 -19.19 59.15 -8.75
N GLY A 60 -19.96 59.42 -7.68
CA GLY A 60 -20.14 58.45 -6.60
C GLY A 60 -18.82 58.16 -5.91
N THR A 61 -18.41 56.88 -5.88
CA THR A 61 -17.15 56.42 -5.26
C THR A 61 -16.02 56.23 -6.27
N THR A 62 -16.20 56.65 -7.52
CA THR A 62 -15.20 56.51 -8.59
C THR A 62 -14.69 57.87 -9.05
N THR A 63 -13.38 58.03 -9.08
CA THR A 63 -12.69 59.15 -9.75
C THR A 63 -12.08 58.66 -11.05
N THR A 64 -12.43 59.29 -12.16
CA THR A 64 -11.84 59.04 -13.49
C THR A 64 -10.92 60.20 -13.86
N ILE A 65 -9.69 59.87 -14.22
CA ILE A 65 -8.64 60.75 -14.72
C ILE A 65 -8.44 60.38 -16.19
N ALA A 66 -8.86 61.25 -17.11
CA ALA A 66 -8.88 60.95 -18.54
C ALA A 66 -8.13 61.99 -19.37
N THR A 67 -7.58 61.60 -20.52
CA THR A 67 -7.06 62.57 -21.49
C THR A 67 -8.18 63.42 -22.08
N THR A 68 -7.88 64.68 -22.40
CA THR A 68 -8.79 65.56 -23.14
C THR A 68 -8.28 65.91 -24.54
N ASP A 69 -6.99 65.72 -24.77
CA ASP A 69 -6.26 65.99 -26.01
C ASP A 69 -4.91 65.24 -25.95
N GLY A 70 -4.15 65.22 -27.05
CA GLY A 70 -2.86 64.54 -27.08
C GLY A 70 -1.75 65.22 -26.28
N SER A 71 -0.62 64.52 -26.12
CA SER A 71 0.51 64.94 -25.25
C SER A 71 0.07 65.19 -23.80
N ALA A 72 -0.74 64.29 -23.25
CA ALA A 72 -1.25 64.46 -21.89
C ALA A 72 -0.16 64.10 -20.85
N PHE A 73 -0.03 64.95 -19.83
CA PHE A 73 0.86 64.72 -18.70
C PHE A 73 0.04 64.61 -17.43
N LEU A 74 0.23 63.54 -16.67
CA LEU A 74 -0.44 63.31 -15.40
C LEU A 74 0.56 63.34 -14.25
N SER A 75 0.31 64.15 -13.23
CA SER A 75 1.10 64.18 -12.00
C SER A 75 0.73 63.04 -11.06
N LEU A 76 1.72 62.37 -10.45
CA LEU A 76 1.46 61.42 -9.35
C LEU A 76 0.65 62.05 -8.21
N SER A 77 0.86 63.33 -7.92
CA SER A 77 0.13 64.08 -6.89
C SER A 77 -1.39 64.04 -7.11
N THR A 78 -1.84 63.99 -8.37
CA THR A 78 -3.25 63.95 -8.75
C THR A 78 -3.87 62.57 -8.50
N ILE A 79 -3.13 61.50 -8.79
CA ILE A 79 -3.52 60.13 -8.46
C ILE A 79 -3.61 59.95 -6.93
N GLU A 80 -2.59 60.39 -6.19
CA GLU A 80 -2.59 60.31 -4.72
C GLU A 80 -3.74 61.09 -4.09
N THR A 81 -4.03 62.29 -4.60
CA THR A 81 -5.14 63.12 -4.09
C THR A 81 -6.48 62.43 -4.29
N ALA A 82 -6.67 61.76 -5.44
CA ALA A 82 -7.87 60.97 -5.69
C ALA A 82 -7.97 59.77 -4.73
N LEU A 83 -6.87 59.05 -4.51
CA LEU A 83 -6.84 57.89 -3.61
C LEU A 83 -7.02 58.28 -2.14
N LYS A 84 -6.43 59.38 -1.67
CA LYS A 84 -6.57 59.90 -0.28
C LYS A 84 -7.99 60.38 0.05
N ASN A 85 -8.86 60.57 -0.95
CA ASN A 85 -10.24 60.96 -0.72
C ASN A 85 -11.02 59.78 -0.08
N PRO A 86 -11.56 59.94 1.15
CA PRO A 86 -12.27 58.86 1.84
C PRO A 86 -13.59 58.46 1.16
N ALA A 87 -14.16 59.32 0.30
CA ALA A 87 -15.36 58.99 -0.47
C ALA A 87 -15.07 58.17 -1.75
N VAL A 88 -13.79 58.06 -2.15
CA VAL A 88 -13.37 57.38 -3.37
C VAL A 88 -12.87 55.99 -3.02
N THR A 89 -13.43 54.97 -3.67
CA THR A 89 -12.96 53.58 -3.59
C THR A 89 -12.28 53.13 -4.88
N ASN A 90 -12.52 53.82 -6.00
CA ASN A 90 -11.96 53.47 -7.31
C ASN A 90 -11.35 54.70 -7.98
N VAL A 91 -10.11 54.61 -8.42
CA VAL A 91 -9.45 55.62 -9.26
C VAL A 91 -9.12 54.98 -10.60
N ILE A 92 -9.58 55.57 -11.70
CA ILE A 92 -9.35 55.07 -13.06
C ILE A 92 -8.55 56.11 -13.84
N VAL A 93 -7.32 55.79 -14.22
CA VAL A 93 -6.51 56.54 -15.18
C VAL A 93 -6.76 55.95 -16.56
N THR A 94 -7.25 56.75 -17.51
CA THR A 94 -7.64 56.24 -18.83
C THR A 94 -7.31 57.17 -19.99
N THR A 95 -6.94 56.61 -21.13
CA THR A 95 -6.95 57.37 -22.39
C THR A 95 -8.39 57.44 -22.92
N ASP A 96 -8.82 58.61 -23.40
CA ASP A 96 -10.19 58.81 -23.92
C ASP A 96 -10.20 58.77 -25.45
N VAL A 97 -11.30 58.26 -26.02
CA VAL A 97 -11.66 58.41 -27.43
C VAL A 97 -13.07 58.99 -27.42
N ALA A 98 -13.23 60.23 -27.87
CA ALA A 98 -14.50 60.94 -27.80
C ALA A 98 -15.65 60.06 -28.32
N ALA A 99 -16.74 59.97 -27.55
CA ALA A 99 -17.86 59.06 -27.84
C ALA A 99 -18.33 59.18 -29.31
N GLY A 100 -18.04 58.14 -30.12
CA GLY A 100 -18.39 58.06 -31.54
C GLY A 100 -17.27 58.42 -32.54
N GLY A 101 -16.07 58.77 -32.08
CA GLY A 101 -14.87 58.88 -32.92
C GLY A 101 -14.18 57.53 -33.10
N SER A 102 -13.49 57.32 -34.22
CA SER A 102 -12.39 56.35 -34.28
C SER A 102 -11.11 57.08 -33.89
N ASP A 103 -10.24 56.42 -33.15
CA ASP A 103 -8.90 56.89 -32.80
C ASP A 103 -7.93 56.91 -33.98
N ALA A 104 -8.41 56.63 -35.19
CA ALA A 104 -7.66 56.65 -36.44
C ALA A 104 -6.35 55.81 -36.39
N ASP A 105 -6.36 54.69 -35.65
CA ASP A 105 -5.19 53.83 -35.41
C ASP A 105 -4.04 54.56 -34.66
N GLU A 106 -4.36 55.56 -33.83
CA GLU A 106 -3.38 56.25 -32.99
C GLU A 106 -3.16 55.57 -31.64
N PHE A 107 -1.92 55.58 -31.16
CA PHE A 107 -1.54 54.96 -29.90
C PHE A 107 -2.07 55.75 -28.68
N GLY A 108 -3.03 55.18 -27.96
CA GLY A 108 -3.54 55.65 -26.68
C GLY A 108 -2.77 55.06 -25.49
N ASP A 109 -1.44 55.11 -25.53
CA ASP A 109 -0.57 54.50 -24.53
C ASP A 109 -0.62 55.22 -23.16
N ILE A 110 -0.39 54.48 -22.08
CA ILE A 110 -0.14 55.02 -20.73
C ILE A 110 1.30 54.66 -20.37
N ASP A 111 2.18 55.65 -20.39
CA ASP A 111 3.59 55.49 -20.06
C ASP A 111 3.88 56.05 -18.67
N TRP A 112 4.54 55.26 -17.82
CA TRP A 112 5.06 55.69 -16.53
C TRP A 112 6.49 55.17 -16.36
N ASP A 113 7.45 56.03 -16.66
CA ASP A 113 8.87 55.74 -16.51
C ASP A 113 9.47 56.56 -15.36
N ALA A 114 9.84 55.89 -14.27
CA ALA A 114 10.50 56.50 -13.12
C ALA A 114 12.02 56.64 -13.27
N THR A 115 12.60 56.26 -14.42
CA THR A 115 14.06 56.28 -14.66
C THR A 115 14.61 57.64 -15.07
N ASP A 116 13.80 58.54 -15.65
CA ASP A 116 14.24 59.87 -16.14
C ASP A 116 14.50 60.87 -15.00
N ASN A 117 14.17 60.52 -13.76
CA ASN A 117 14.37 61.41 -12.63
C ASN A 117 15.69 61.11 -11.89
N THR A 118 16.67 62.00 -12.08
CA THR A 118 17.97 61.99 -11.37
C THR A 118 17.90 61.94 -9.84
N THR A 119 16.71 62.05 -9.24
CA THR A 119 16.46 61.72 -7.83
C THR A 119 15.80 60.35 -7.69
N VAL A 120 16.60 59.34 -7.35
CA VAL A 120 16.27 57.90 -7.16
C VAL A 120 15.12 57.61 -6.16
N ASN A 121 14.48 58.63 -5.57
CA ASN A 121 13.39 58.53 -4.59
C ASN A 121 12.17 59.41 -4.90
N GLY A 122 12.10 60.08 -6.05
CA GLY A 122 11.08 61.12 -6.32
C GLY A 122 9.72 60.62 -6.84
N ASP A 123 9.69 59.47 -7.52
CA ASP A 123 8.57 59.08 -8.40
C ASP A 123 7.98 57.71 -8.02
N GLN A 124 7.60 57.57 -6.74
CA GLN A 124 7.01 56.36 -6.16
C GLN A 124 5.58 56.67 -5.69
N LEU A 125 4.66 55.71 -5.79
CA LEU A 125 3.35 55.81 -5.14
C LEU A 125 3.43 55.16 -3.76
N ASP A 126 3.32 55.97 -2.70
CA ASP A 126 3.27 55.51 -1.31
C ASP A 126 1.82 55.52 -0.80
N PHE A 127 1.25 54.33 -0.57
CA PHE A 127 -0.12 54.15 -0.14
C PHE A 127 -0.35 54.37 1.37
N THR A 128 0.69 54.74 2.12
CA THR A 128 0.58 55.01 3.57
C THR A 128 -0.52 56.05 3.84
N GLY A 129 -1.54 55.68 4.60
CA GLY A 129 -2.64 56.55 5.01
C GLY A 129 -3.77 56.67 4.00
N PHE A 130 -3.82 55.82 2.97
CA PHE A 130 -4.88 55.88 1.95
C PHE A 130 -6.15 55.20 2.47
N GLY A 131 -6.06 54.20 3.34
CA GLY A 131 -7.17 53.37 3.79
C GLY A 131 -7.36 52.12 2.93
N THR A 132 -8.06 51.11 3.48
CA THR A 132 -8.25 49.80 2.84
C THR A 132 -9.39 49.77 1.82
N GLY A 133 -9.36 48.78 0.93
CA GLY A 133 -10.46 48.49 0.00
C GLY A 133 -10.56 49.44 -1.20
N LYS A 134 -9.44 50.05 -1.59
CA LYS A 134 -9.34 50.91 -2.77
C LYS A 134 -8.82 50.15 -3.99
N THR A 135 -9.18 50.62 -5.18
CA THR A 135 -8.70 50.12 -6.46
C THR A 135 -8.11 51.26 -7.29
N LEU A 136 -6.91 51.08 -7.84
CA LEU A 136 -6.31 51.92 -8.87
C LEU A 136 -6.29 51.16 -10.19
N THR A 137 -6.94 51.71 -11.22
CA THR A 137 -7.06 51.11 -12.54
C THR A 137 -6.36 51.98 -13.58
N PHE A 138 -5.45 51.40 -14.35
CA PHE A 138 -4.93 51.96 -15.60
C PHE A 138 -5.64 51.27 -16.75
N ARG A 139 -6.32 52.05 -17.59
CA ARG A 139 -7.10 51.52 -18.70
C ARG A 139 -6.87 52.29 -19.98
N THR A 140 -6.49 51.64 -21.08
CA THR A 140 -6.47 52.33 -22.38
C THR A 140 -7.87 52.32 -23.02
N ALA A 141 -8.11 53.21 -23.97
CA ALA A 141 -9.41 53.32 -24.62
C ALA A 141 -9.88 51.98 -25.22
N ALA A 142 -11.16 51.66 -25.05
CA ALA A 142 -11.75 50.42 -25.55
C ALA A 142 -12.18 50.57 -27.02
N GLY A 143 -11.84 49.60 -27.87
CA GLY A 143 -12.26 49.58 -29.28
C GLY A 143 -11.57 48.47 -30.06
N ALA A 144 -12.22 47.96 -31.11
CA ALA A 144 -11.64 46.93 -31.98
C ALA A 144 -10.48 47.45 -32.85
N SER A 145 -10.39 48.77 -33.03
CA SER A 145 -9.26 49.47 -33.67
C SER A 145 -8.33 50.15 -32.68
N ALA A 146 -8.64 50.08 -31.38
CA ALA A 146 -7.87 50.80 -30.38
C ALA A 146 -6.48 50.19 -30.24
N LEU A 147 -5.44 51.03 -30.34
CA LEU A 147 -4.06 50.64 -30.07
C LEU A 147 -3.64 51.38 -28.79
N GLY A 148 -3.32 50.65 -27.72
CA GLY A 148 -2.96 51.26 -26.45
C GLY A 148 -2.20 50.29 -25.56
N ASN A 149 -0.96 50.66 -25.24
CA ASN A 149 -0.10 49.93 -24.32
C ASN A 149 -0.11 50.60 -22.94
N ILE A 150 0.26 49.85 -21.90
CA ILE A 150 0.54 50.39 -20.57
C ILE A 150 1.98 50.00 -20.22
N ASN A 151 2.90 50.97 -20.17
CA ASN A 151 4.32 50.72 -19.97
C ASN A 151 4.77 51.33 -18.64
N LEU A 152 5.31 50.50 -17.74
CA LEU A 152 5.87 50.90 -16.47
C LEU A 152 7.37 50.58 -16.45
N GLY A 153 8.20 51.59 -16.22
CA GLY A 153 9.65 51.47 -16.04
C GLY A 153 10.07 51.91 -14.65
N ALA A 154 10.72 51.04 -13.88
CA ALA A 154 11.27 51.34 -12.53
C ALA A 154 10.26 51.88 -11.49
N VAL A 155 8.97 51.62 -11.69
CA VAL A 155 7.90 52.09 -10.81
C VAL A 155 7.89 51.35 -9.48
N ARG A 156 7.69 52.06 -8.36
CA ARG A 156 7.52 51.41 -7.04
C ARG A 156 6.20 51.78 -6.40
N PHE A 157 5.49 50.75 -5.93
CA PHE A 157 4.31 50.85 -5.08
C PHE A 157 4.71 50.48 -3.66
N LEU A 158 4.67 51.45 -2.77
CA LEU A 158 5.17 51.31 -1.40
C LEU A 158 4.05 51.49 -0.38
N ASN A 159 4.24 50.91 0.80
CA ASN A 159 3.46 51.21 1.99
C ASN A 159 4.37 50.98 3.20
N ASN A 160 4.47 51.97 4.10
CA ASN A 160 5.37 51.92 5.25
C ASN A 160 4.79 51.10 6.44
N GLY A 161 4.16 49.97 6.15
CA GLY A 161 3.67 49.01 7.16
C GLY A 161 2.31 49.35 7.79
N THR A 162 1.45 50.08 7.09
CA THR A 162 0.03 50.23 7.46
C THR A 162 -0.82 49.19 6.72
N ASP A 163 -1.99 48.79 7.22
CA ASP A 163 -2.89 47.83 6.53
C ASP A 163 -3.53 48.38 5.23
N ASP A 164 -3.08 49.54 4.74
CA ASP A 164 -3.63 50.30 3.60
C ASP A 164 -3.27 49.68 2.22
N GLN A 165 -3.57 48.40 2.04
CA GLN A 165 -3.35 47.71 0.77
C GLN A 165 -4.34 48.19 -0.32
N ILE A 166 -3.85 48.37 -1.55
CA ILE A 166 -4.63 48.79 -2.72
C ILE A 166 -4.65 47.71 -3.80
N SER A 167 -5.79 47.50 -4.44
CA SER A 167 -5.90 46.62 -5.61
C SER A 167 -5.47 47.38 -6.88
N LEU A 168 -4.53 46.83 -7.64
CA LEU A 168 -4.04 47.37 -8.90
C LEU A 168 -4.69 46.64 -10.09
N VAL A 169 -5.16 47.39 -11.07
CA VAL A 169 -5.75 46.86 -12.30
C VAL A 169 -5.09 47.51 -13.51
N PHE A 170 -4.54 46.71 -14.42
CA PHE A 170 -4.01 47.13 -15.71
C PHE A 170 -4.84 46.48 -16.80
N ASP A 171 -5.55 47.27 -17.61
CA ASP A 171 -6.57 46.80 -18.53
C ASP A 171 -6.43 47.55 -19.85
N THR A 172 -5.77 46.97 -20.85
CA THR A 172 -5.62 47.68 -22.13
C THR A 172 -6.95 47.80 -22.89
N SER A 173 -7.97 46.98 -22.57
CA SER A 173 -9.29 46.98 -23.23
C SER A 173 -9.26 46.87 -24.77
N ALA A 174 -8.08 46.78 -25.37
CA ALA A 174 -7.74 46.80 -26.79
C ALA A 174 -7.20 45.41 -27.15
N PRO A 175 -7.67 44.77 -28.24
CA PRO A 175 -7.27 43.40 -28.60
C PRO A 175 -5.75 43.18 -28.76
N ASP A 176 -5.03 44.26 -29.09
CA ASP A 176 -3.58 44.25 -29.37
C ASP A 176 -2.76 45.03 -28.32
N GLY A 177 -3.42 45.60 -27.30
CA GLY A 177 -2.74 46.42 -26.30
C GLY A 177 -1.93 45.59 -25.32
N SER A 178 -0.67 45.97 -25.10
CA SER A 178 0.27 45.25 -24.21
C SER A 178 0.46 45.96 -22.87
N VAL A 179 0.79 45.20 -21.83
CA VAL A 179 1.20 45.72 -20.52
C VAL A 179 2.65 45.32 -20.27
N THR A 180 3.53 46.29 -20.07
CA THR A 180 4.97 46.05 -19.89
C THR A 180 5.42 46.56 -18.54
N PHE A 181 5.99 45.70 -17.72
CA PHE A 181 6.77 46.03 -16.52
C PHE A 181 8.23 45.77 -16.84
N ASP A 182 8.99 46.84 -17.04
CA ASP A 182 10.40 46.76 -17.45
C ASP A 182 11.30 47.39 -16.37
N ALA A 183 12.55 46.92 -16.29
CA ALA A 183 13.57 47.51 -15.43
C ALA A 183 14.14 48.84 -15.96
N GLY A 184 13.66 49.28 -17.13
CA GLY A 184 14.08 50.50 -17.81
C GLY A 184 15.32 50.28 -18.68
N ILE A 185 15.58 51.21 -19.60
CA ILE A 185 16.62 51.11 -20.64
C ILE A 185 18.08 51.08 -20.13
N ASN A 186 18.32 51.26 -18.82
CA ASN A 186 19.66 51.28 -18.25
C ASN A 186 19.85 50.13 -17.25
N PRO A 187 20.87 49.26 -17.39
CA PRO A 187 21.17 48.24 -16.39
C PRO A 187 21.32 48.87 -15.00
N GLY A 188 20.52 48.44 -14.02
CA GLY A 188 20.49 49.02 -12.67
C GLY A 188 19.46 50.14 -12.46
N SER A 189 18.58 50.45 -13.42
CA SER A 189 17.54 51.48 -13.24
C SER A 189 16.37 51.06 -12.36
N GLY A 190 16.33 49.80 -11.93
CA GLY A 190 15.36 49.25 -10.98
C GLY A 190 14.13 48.68 -11.69
N THR A 191 13.64 47.53 -11.22
CA THR A 191 12.41 46.90 -11.73
C THR A 191 11.14 47.55 -11.19
N VAL A 192 9.99 47.18 -11.74
CA VAL A 192 8.69 47.46 -11.12
C VAL A 192 8.59 46.66 -9.82
N ILE A 193 8.46 47.35 -8.67
CA ILE A 193 8.42 46.70 -7.34
C ILE A 193 7.11 47.04 -6.62
N TYR A 194 6.50 46.02 -6.04
CA TYR A 194 5.41 46.15 -5.08
C TYR A 194 5.58 45.10 -3.97
N SER A 195 5.16 45.46 -2.75
CA SER A 195 5.18 44.56 -1.59
C SER A 195 3.78 44.19 -1.13
N ALA A 196 3.67 43.10 -0.37
CA ALA A 196 2.38 42.60 0.13
C ALA A 196 1.65 43.63 1.01
N GLU A 197 2.39 44.53 1.67
CA GLU A 197 1.81 45.63 2.44
C GLU A 197 1.19 46.70 1.55
N ALA A 198 1.71 46.90 0.33
CA ALA A 198 1.25 47.93 -0.59
C ALA A 198 0.11 47.46 -1.49
N VAL A 199 0.24 46.28 -2.09
CA VAL A 199 -0.70 45.77 -3.09
C VAL A 199 -1.55 44.67 -2.50
N LYS A 200 -2.86 44.85 -2.51
CA LYS A 200 -3.82 43.80 -2.15
C LYS A 200 -3.95 42.82 -3.29
N ASP A 201 -4.61 43.21 -4.37
CA ASP A 201 -4.82 42.37 -5.53
C ASP A 201 -4.11 42.98 -6.75
N LEU A 202 -3.53 42.15 -7.61
CA LEU A 202 -3.00 42.57 -8.91
C LEU A 202 -3.83 41.92 -10.01
N THR A 203 -4.41 42.73 -10.90
CA THR A 203 -5.11 42.25 -12.09
C THR A 203 -4.47 42.85 -13.33
N VAL A 204 -4.07 42.01 -14.28
CA VAL A 204 -3.58 42.40 -15.60
C VAL A 204 -4.47 41.76 -16.66
N ALA A 205 -5.02 42.58 -17.54
CA ALA A 205 -5.78 42.20 -18.73
C ALA A 205 -5.19 42.93 -19.94
N ALA A 206 -4.18 42.32 -20.57
CA ALA A 206 -3.65 42.76 -21.85
C ALA A 206 -4.46 42.10 -22.98
N GLY A 207 -4.47 42.72 -24.16
CA GLY A 207 -5.30 42.32 -25.30
C GLY A 207 -5.31 40.82 -25.55
N ASP A 208 -6.50 40.25 -25.73
CA ASP A 208 -6.72 38.80 -25.74
C ASP A 208 -6.19 38.09 -26.99
N THR A 209 -5.95 38.84 -28.07
CA THR A 209 -5.59 38.32 -29.39
C THR A 209 -4.10 38.46 -29.67
N ASN A 210 -3.55 39.69 -29.56
CA ASN A 210 -2.14 39.97 -29.81
C ASN A 210 -1.42 40.71 -28.66
N GLY A 211 -2.15 41.17 -27.65
CA GLY A 211 -1.54 41.87 -26.51
C GLY A 211 -0.59 40.97 -25.74
N ALA A 212 0.49 41.53 -25.19
CA ALA A 212 1.42 40.82 -24.33
C ALA A 212 1.39 41.38 -22.91
N PHE A 213 1.64 40.54 -21.91
CA PHE A 213 2.13 40.98 -20.62
C PHE A 213 3.60 40.58 -20.51
N THR A 214 4.48 41.56 -20.35
CA THR A 214 5.92 41.35 -20.14
C THR A 214 6.30 41.88 -18.77
N PHE A 215 6.98 41.06 -17.96
CA PHE A 215 7.57 41.48 -16.70
C PHE A 215 9.02 41.04 -16.63
N HIS A 216 9.93 41.95 -16.97
CA HIS A 216 11.37 41.70 -17.02
C HIS A 216 12.10 42.50 -15.94
N ASP A 217 13.06 41.88 -15.28
CA ASP A 217 14.00 42.56 -14.39
C ASP A 217 15.35 42.86 -15.07
N ASP A 218 16.23 43.59 -14.38
CA ASP A 218 17.58 43.93 -14.88
C ASP A 218 18.63 42.83 -14.59
N GLY A 219 18.18 41.65 -14.15
CA GLY A 219 19.03 40.53 -13.73
C GLY A 219 19.72 40.72 -12.37
N GLY A 220 19.40 41.79 -11.62
CA GLY A 220 19.89 42.00 -10.25
C GLY A 220 19.18 41.11 -9.23
N THR A 221 19.80 40.88 -8.08
CA THR A 221 19.13 40.18 -6.96
C THR A 221 18.08 41.10 -6.35
N ILE A 222 16.84 40.93 -6.78
CA ILE A 222 15.68 41.67 -6.32
C ILE A 222 14.76 40.75 -5.50
N GLY A 223 14.03 41.34 -4.54
CA GLY A 223 12.99 40.61 -3.81
C GLY A 223 11.83 40.23 -4.74
N ALA A 224 11.01 39.28 -4.31
CA ALA A 224 9.79 38.92 -5.00
C ALA A 224 8.84 40.13 -5.13
N ALA A 225 8.06 40.14 -6.21
CA ALA A 225 6.96 41.10 -6.35
C ALA A 225 5.72 40.51 -5.66
N ASP A 226 5.35 41.09 -4.51
CA ASP A 226 4.43 40.46 -3.57
C ASP A 226 3.07 41.19 -3.51
N ALA A 227 1.97 40.51 -3.82
CA ALA A 227 0.62 40.99 -3.56
C ALA A 227 0.02 40.26 -2.35
N GLY A 228 -0.59 40.97 -1.40
CA GLY A 228 -1.17 40.37 -0.19
C GLY A 228 -2.45 39.54 -0.41
N GLY A 229 -3.05 39.64 -1.60
CA GLY A 229 -4.29 39.00 -2.03
C GLY A 229 -4.10 38.24 -3.35
N ASN A 230 -5.03 38.38 -4.31
CA ASN A 230 -4.98 37.60 -5.55
C ASN A 230 -4.11 38.26 -6.63
N VAL A 231 -3.46 37.43 -7.44
CA VAL A 231 -2.79 37.87 -8.68
C VAL A 231 -3.51 37.20 -9.86
N SER A 232 -3.98 37.99 -10.83
CA SER A 232 -4.68 37.50 -12.02
C SER A 232 -4.16 38.18 -13.28
N ILE A 233 -3.40 37.45 -14.09
CA ILE A 233 -2.81 37.92 -15.35
C ILE A 233 -3.49 37.19 -16.51
N THR A 234 -4.00 37.94 -17.48
CA THR A 234 -4.55 37.43 -18.75
C THR A 234 -4.03 38.30 -19.90
N ALA A 235 -3.42 37.68 -20.90
CA ALA A 235 -2.84 38.37 -22.06
C ALA A 235 -2.83 37.43 -23.28
N GLY A 236 -2.64 37.94 -24.49
CA GLY A 236 -2.32 37.13 -25.67
C GLY A 236 -1.07 36.28 -25.45
N THR A 237 0.01 36.87 -24.95
CA THR A 237 1.24 36.20 -24.48
C THR A 237 1.61 36.70 -23.09
N VAL A 238 2.12 35.81 -22.22
CA VAL A 238 2.67 36.18 -20.92
C VAL A 238 4.14 35.81 -20.88
N ASP A 239 5.02 36.78 -20.62
CA ASP A 239 6.46 36.61 -20.52
C ASP A 239 6.95 37.23 -19.21
N ILE A 240 7.42 36.38 -18.29
CA ILE A 240 7.92 36.79 -16.98
C ILE A 240 9.37 36.31 -16.85
N SER A 241 10.28 37.27 -16.73
CA SER A 241 11.71 37.06 -16.46
C SER A 241 12.06 37.91 -15.25
N HIS A 242 11.70 37.41 -14.06
CA HIS A 242 11.90 38.11 -12.80
C HIS A 242 12.51 37.14 -11.79
N GLN A 243 13.81 37.30 -11.49
CA GLN A 243 14.59 36.39 -10.64
C GLN A 243 14.06 36.32 -9.20
N GLY A 244 13.35 37.35 -8.73
CA GLY A 244 12.67 37.31 -7.44
C GLY A 244 11.35 36.53 -7.46
N GLY A 245 10.79 36.25 -8.63
CA GLY A 245 9.45 35.68 -8.80
C GLY A 245 8.30 36.63 -8.46
N LEU A 246 7.07 36.10 -8.49
CA LEU A 246 5.83 36.75 -8.08
C LEU A 246 5.20 35.97 -6.92
N THR A 247 4.67 36.68 -5.93
CA THR A 247 3.93 36.09 -4.80
C THR A 247 2.50 36.62 -4.71
N ALA A 248 1.55 35.73 -4.42
CA ALA A 248 0.17 36.07 -4.08
C ALA A 248 -0.19 35.52 -2.68
N GLY A 249 -0.62 36.38 -1.77
CA GLY A 249 -1.11 35.97 -0.44
C GLY A 249 -2.47 35.24 -0.48
N ALA A 250 -3.10 35.15 -1.65
CA ALA A 250 -4.27 34.32 -1.93
C ALA A 250 -4.04 33.46 -3.20
N GLY A 251 -4.98 33.42 -4.13
CA GLY A 251 -4.84 32.64 -5.36
C GLY A 251 -4.07 33.39 -6.45
N MET A 252 -3.41 32.65 -7.33
CA MET A 252 -2.71 33.18 -8.49
C MET A 252 -3.20 32.52 -9.79
N LYS A 253 -3.50 33.34 -10.79
CA LYS A 253 -3.88 32.89 -12.14
C LYS A 253 -3.02 33.60 -13.19
N VAL A 254 -2.36 32.84 -14.05
CA VAL A 254 -1.57 33.32 -15.19
C VAL A 254 -2.08 32.65 -16.45
N GLN A 255 -2.62 33.43 -17.39
CA GLN A 255 -3.27 32.89 -18.59
C GLN A 255 -2.82 33.60 -19.87
N ALA A 256 -2.34 32.82 -20.84
CA ALA A 256 -2.12 33.28 -22.22
C ALA A 256 -3.27 32.82 -23.14
N THR A 257 -3.93 33.75 -23.83
CA THR A 257 -5.14 33.51 -24.66
C THR A 257 -4.90 33.62 -26.16
N GLY A 258 -3.71 34.05 -26.60
CA GLY A 258 -3.40 34.36 -27.99
C GLY A 258 -3.56 33.18 -28.95
N SER A 259 -3.89 33.45 -30.21
CA SER A 259 -4.18 32.44 -31.23
C SER A 259 -2.91 31.80 -31.81
N THR A 260 -3.01 30.52 -32.19
CA THR A 260 -1.98 29.76 -32.94
C THR A 260 -1.76 30.26 -34.38
N THR A 261 -2.59 31.17 -34.88
CA THR A 261 -2.62 31.56 -36.31
C THR A 261 -1.82 32.83 -36.64
N ILE A 262 -1.13 33.43 -35.67
CA ILE A 262 -0.50 34.74 -35.80
C ILE A 262 1.01 34.55 -35.94
N ASP A 263 1.63 35.26 -36.89
CA ASP A 263 3.07 35.18 -37.26
C ASP A 263 4.05 35.58 -36.13
N THR A 264 3.56 35.86 -34.92
CA THR A 264 4.40 36.06 -33.73
C THR A 264 4.80 34.70 -33.17
N PRO A 265 6.10 34.36 -33.12
CA PRO A 265 6.56 33.04 -32.68
C PRO A 265 6.12 32.66 -31.26
N ASP A 266 5.66 33.62 -30.44
CA ASP A 266 5.32 33.44 -29.03
C ASP A 266 3.85 33.68 -28.67
N GLY A 267 2.97 33.87 -29.67
CA GLY A 267 1.53 34.04 -29.46
C GLY A 267 0.91 32.88 -28.67
N GLY A 268 0.17 33.18 -27.58
CA GLY A 268 -0.54 32.18 -26.78
C GLY A 268 0.34 31.37 -25.81
N LYS A 269 1.59 31.79 -25.59
CA LYS A 269 2.50 31.14 -24.64
C LYS A 269 2.54 31.83 -23.28
N VAL A 270 2.79 31.05 -22.24
CA VAL A 270 3.33 31.53 -20.96
C VAL A 270 4.82 31.16 -20.92
N LEU A 271 5.69 32.16 -20.80
CA LEU A 271 7.14 32.02 -20.70
C LEU A 271 7.59 32.46 -19.31
N LEU A 272 8.23 31.57 -18.57
CA LEU A 272 8.87 31.84 -17.27
C LEU A 272 10.37 31.57 -17.43
N ASP A 273 11.16 32.64 -17.43
CA ASP A 273 12.60 32.53 -17.65
C ASP A 273 13.35 32.06 -16.39
N ILE A 274 14.66 31.81 -16.53
CA ILE A 274 15.56 31.35 -15.46
C ILE A 274 15.42 32.21 -14.20
N GLY A 275 15.16 31.55 -13.07
CA GLY A 275 14.99 32.17 -11.76
C GLY A 275 13.58 32.63 -11.45
N THR A 276 12.63 32.52 -12.38
CA THR A 276 11.26 33.00 -12.18
C THR A 276 10.44 31.98 -11.38
N GLY A 277 10.14 32.32 -10.12
CA GLY A 277 9.19 31.57 -9.28
C GLY A 277 7.79 32.19 -9.25
N LEU A 278 6.76 31.36 -9.13
CA LEU A 278 5.39 31.78 -8.83
C LEU A 278 4.96 31.12 -7.51
N LEU A 279 4.63 31.93 -6.51
CA LEU A 279 4.20 31.48 -5.19
C LEU A 279 2.79 31.97 -4.90
N ALA A 280 1.87 31.07 -4.58
CA ALA A 280 0.53 31.40 -4.13
C ALA A 280 0.24 30.73 -2.79
N THR A 281 -0.32 31.45 -1.83
CA THR A 281 -0.80 30.81 -0.60
C THR A 281 -2.03 29.95 -0.89
N GLY A 282 -2.92 30.38 -1.81
CA GLY A 282 -4.08 29.62 -2.31
C GLY A 282 -3.76 28.83 -3.59
N ASP A 283 -4.77 28.63 -4.45
CA ASP A 283 -4.60 27.92 -5.73
C ASP A 283 -3.68 28.68 -6.70
N LEU A 284 -2.80 27.96 -7.40
CA LEU A 284 -1.96 28.48 -8.49
C LEU A 284 -2.37 27.83 -9.82
N THR A 285 -2.80 28.64 -10.79
CA THR A 285 -3.18 28.19 -12.14
C THR A 285 -2.34 28.89 -13.20
N VAL A 286 -1.64 28.12 -14.03
CA VAL A 286 -0.89 28.58 -15.21
C VAL A 286 -1.47 27.95 -16.46
N THR A 287 -1.94 28.75 -17.41
CA THR A 287 -2.61 28.26 -18.62
C THR A 287 -2.05 28.92 -19.87
N GLY A 288 -1.51 28.13 -20.80
CA GLY A 288 -1.12 28.58 -22.14
C GLY A 288 -2.05 28.04 -23.20
N ASN A 289 -2.51 28.88 -24.13
CA ASN A 289 -3.30 28.41 -25.28
C ASN A 289 -2.44 27.61 -26.28
N VAL A 290 -1.13 27.86 -26.30
CA VAL A 290 -0.15 27.16 -27.16
C VAL A 290 0.84 26.37 -26.34
N ALA A 291 1.54 27.04 -25.42
CA ALA A 291 2.53 26.39 -24.59
C ALA A 291 2.68 27.06 -23.21
N VAL A 292 3.16 26.29 -22.24
CA VAL A 292 3.80 26.81 -21.02
C VAL A 292 5.25 26.36 -21.06
N VAL A 293 6.18 27.31 -21.04
CA VAL A 293 7.62 27.05 -21.00
C VAL A 293 8.18 27.72 -19.75
N ALA A 294 8.77 26.93 -18.85
CA ALA A 294 9.38 27.44 -17.63
C ALA A 294 10.78 26.85 -17.44
N ASN A 295 11.75 27.67 -17.04
CA ASN A 295 13.12 27.25 -16.80
C ASN A 295 13.57 27.67 -15.40
N THR A 296 14.10 26.72 -14.62
CA THR A 296 14.81 26.94 -13.35
C THR A 296 14.04 27.86 -12.37
N GLY A 297 13.11 27.32 -11.61
CA GLY A 297 12.26 28.09 -10.70
C GLY A 297 11.34 27.22 -9.85
N GLY A 298 10.44 27.86 -9.12
CA GLY A 298 9.42 27.18 -8.30
C GLY A 298 8.01 27.57 -8.70
N LEU A 299 7.10 26.61 -8.85
CA LEU A 299 5.65 26.86 -8.88
C LEU A 299 5.07 26.27 -7.60
N THR A 300 4.65 27.12 -6.68
CA THR A 300 4.25 26.69 -5.33
C THR A 300 2.85 27.19 -5.00
N SER A 301 2.00 26.26 -4.54
CA SER A 301 0.70 26.51 -3.91
C SER A 301 0.74 26.00 -2.47
N GLU A 302 0.80 26.89 -1.48
CA GLU A 302 1.07 26.51 -0.08
C GLU A 302 -0.11 25.83 0.61
N THR A 303 -1.34 26.18 0.24
CA THR A 303 -2.57 25.62 0.85
C THR A 303 -3.58 25.10 -0.17
N GLY A 304 -3.35 25.38 -1.46
CA GLY A 304 -4.28 25.07 -2.55
C GLY A 304 -3.77 24.03 -3.54
N ALA A 305 -4.41 23.99 -4.70
CA ALA A 305 -4.00 23.17 -5.84
C ALA A 305 -3.05 23.92 -6.78
N LEU A 306 -2.17 23.18 -7.45
CA LEU A 306 -1.33 23.67 -8.56
C LEU A 306 -1.83 23.07 -9.87
N THR A 307 -2.17 23.91 -10.86
CA THR A 307 -2.58 23.48 -12.19
C THR A 307 -1.77 24.18 -13.28
N VAL A 308 -1.07 23.41 -14.12
CA VAL A 308 -0.39 23.86 -15.34
C VAL A 308 -1.05 23.20 -16.55
N THR A 309 -1.54 23.98 -17.51
CA THR A 309 -2.24 23.43 -18.69
C THR A 309 -1.90 24.15 -19.97
N ALA A 310 -1.53 23.41 -21.01
CA ALA A 310 -1.42 23.90 -22.38
C ALA A 310 -1.51 22.74 -23.38
N PRO A 311 -1.47 22.98 -24.70
CA PRO A 311 -1.15 21.91 -25.65
C PRO A 311 0.25 21.32 -25.43
N SER A 312 1.27 22.16 -25.25
CA SER A 312 2.63 21.74 -24.92
C SER A 312 3.10 22.35 -23.60
N VAL A 313 3.59 21.54 -22.67
CA VAL A 313 4.16 22.01 -21.41
C VAL A 313 5.61 21.54 -21.31
N THR A 314 6.55 22.46 -21.16
CA THR A 314 7.97 22.17 -20.98
C THR A 314 8.46 22.88 -19.71
N LEU A 315 8.83 22.10 -18.70
CA LEU A 315 9.28 22.58 -17.39
C LEU A 315 10.69 22.05 -17.12
N THR A 316 11.69 22.92 -17.24
CA THR A 316 13.11 22.55 -17.10
C THR A 316 13.61 22.90 -15.71
N GLN A 317 14.06 21.93 -14.91
CA GLN A 317 14.56 22.15 -13.53
C GLN A 317 13.58 22.94 -12.64
N MET A 318 12.30 22.56 -12.68
CA MET A 318 11.26 23.22 -11.90
C MET A 318 10.95 22.44 -10.61
N ILE A 319 10.73 23.16 -9.51
CA ILE A 319 10.16 22.63 -8.28
C ILE A 319 8.66 22.95 -8.30
N LEU A 320 7.81 21.93 -8.34
CA LEU A 320 6.36 22.06 -8.32
C LEU A 320 5.86 21.58 -6.96
N GLN A 321 5.20 22.44 -6.22
CA GLN A 321 4.71 22.13 -4.87
C GLN A 321 3.25 22.53 -4.73
N ALA A 322 2.43 21.62 -4.20
CA ALA A 322 1.04 21.88 -3.86
C ALA A 322 0.69 21.25 -2.52
N ALA A 323 -0.11 21.94 -1.70
CA ALA A 323 -0.74 21.26 -0.57
C ALA A 323 -1.86 20.32 -1.04
N GLY A 324 -2.71 20.78 -1.96
CA GLY A 324 -3.78 20.02 -2.61
C GLY A 324 -3.32 19.29 -3.87
N ASP A 325 -4.21 19.10 -4.84
CA ASP A 325 -3.88 18.42 -6.10
C ASP A 325 -2.83 19.19 -6.93
N LEU A 326 -1.89 18.47 -7.52
CA LEU A 326 -0.92 18.98 -8.49
C LEU A 326 -1.25 18.37 -9.86
N THR A 327 -1.54 19.20 -10.85
CA THR A 327 -1.87 18.76 -12.21
C THR A 327 -1.03 19.48 -13.27
N VAL A 328 -0.35 18.71 -14.13
CA VAL A 328 0.31 19.20 -15.33
C VAL A 328 -0.31 18.50 -16.54
N SER A 329 -0.89 19.28 -17.46
CA SER A 329 -1.65 18.74 -18.60
C SER A 329 -1.23 19.36 -19.93
N GLY A 330 -0.87 18.50 -20.88
CA GLY A 330 -0.31 18.83 -22.19
C GLY A 330 -0.95 18.03 -23.32
N SER A 331 -2.01 18.52 -23.98
CA SER A 331 -2.72 17.68 -24.98
C SER A 331 -1.86 17.15 -26.14
N THR A 332 -0.72 17.80 -26.42
CA THR A 332 0.30 17.39 -27.37
C THR A 332 1.52 16.81 -26.66
N SER A 333 2.09 17.51 -25.69
CA SER A 333 3.28 17.05 -24.96
C SER A 333 3.37 17.61 -23.55
N VAL A 334 3.91 16.81 -22.63
CA VAL A 334 4.43 17.27 -21.33
C VAL A 334 5.88 16.79 -21.21
N GLU A 335 6.78 17.71 -20.92
CA GLU A 335 8.20 17.47 -20.74
C GLU A 335 8.60 18.09 -19.40
N LEU A 336 9.04 17.27 -18.44
CA LEU A 336 9.69 17.75 -17.22
C LEU A 336 11.18 17.39 -17.31
N THR A 337 11.97 18.26 -17.93
CA THR A 337 13.37 17.94 -18.24
C THR A 337 14.33 18.43 -17.19
N THR A 338 15.53 17.85 -17.23
CA THR A 338 16.62 18.32 -16.40
C THR A 338 17.98 18.30 -17.11
N SER A 339 18.85 19.15 -16.58
CA SER A 339 20.29 18.88 -16.42
C SER A 339 20.62 18.91 -14.90
N GLY A 340 19.68 18.40 -14.08
CA GLY A 340 19.52 18.66 -12.63
C GLY A 340 18.34 17.88 -12.01
N PHE A 341 17.73 18.36 -10.92
CA PHE A 341 16.60 17.69 -10.23
C PHE A 341 15.29 18.46 -10.45
N SER A 342 14.27 17.84 -11.04
CA SER A 342 12.89 18.35 -11.12
C SER A 342 12.02 17.59 -10.12
N GLU A 343 11.20 18.31 -9.36
CA GLU A 343 10.37 17.74 -8.29
C GLU A 343 8.92 18.16 -8.47
N ALA A 344 7.98 17.21 -8.35
CA ALA A 344 6.55 17.50 -8.27
C ALA A 344 5.95 16.84 -7.02
N THR A 345 5.62 17.66 -6.04
CA THR A 345 5.24 17.23 -4.71
C THR A 345 3.84 17.73 -4.33
N SER A 346 3.01 16.82 -3.83
CA SER A 346 1.72 17.10 -3.21
C SER A 346 1.65 16.52 -1.79
N SER A 347 1.38 17.35 -0.78
CA SER A 347 1.34 16.88 0.62
C SER A 347 -0.01 16.26 1.03
N SER A 348 -1.11 16.59 0.34
CA SER A 348 -2.44 16.06 0.69
C SER A 348 -3.32 15.67 -0.51
N GLY A 349 -2.88 15.97 -1.74
CA GLY A 349 -3.60 15.68 -2.97
C GLY A 349 -2.88 14.68 -3.87
N ASN A 350 -3.39 14.56 -5.09
CA ASN A 350 -2.83 13.69 -6.12
C ASN A 350 -1.82 14.47 -6.99
N VAL A 351 -0.84 13.76 -7.53
CA VAL A 351 0.05 14.26 -8.58
C VAL A 351 -0.41 13.67 -9.91
N ARG A 352 -0.81 14.52 -10.87
CA ARG A 352 -1.29 14.10 -12.20
C ARG A 352 -0.48 14.76 -13.30
N ILE A 353 0.21 13.96 -14.10
CA ILE A 353 0.93 14.38 -15.30
C ILE A 353 0.30 13.71 -16.51
N THR A 354 -0.31 14.51 -17.40
CA THR A 354 -1.07 13.98 -18.53
C THR A 354 -0.65 14.66 -19.83
N GLY A 355 -0.37 13.91 -20.88
CA GLY A 355 -0.18 14.53 -22.19
C GLY A 355 -0.28 13.63 -23.41
N GLY A 356 -0.06 14.18 -24.61
CA GLY A 356 0.05 13.39 -25.83
C GLY A 356 1.29 12.50 -25.75
N THR A 357 2.47 13.11 -25.71
CA THR A 357 3.72 12.46 -25.27
C THR A 357 4.07 12.97 -23.87
N VAL A 358 4.48 12.09 -22.96
CA VAL A 358 4.97 12.47 -21.63
C VAL A 358 6.42 12.01 -21.49
N ASP A 359 7.33 12.94 -21.23
CA ASP A 359 8.75 12.68 -21.04
C ASP A 359 9.21 13.22 -19.67
N LEU A 360 9.70 12.33 -18.81
CA LEU A 360 10.06 12.59 -17.41
C LEU A 360 11.48 12.09 -17.08
N PRO A 361 12.53 12.63 -17.71
CA PRO A 361 13.90 12.28 -17.34
C PRO A 361 14.25 12.84 -15.95
N ASP A 362 14.86 12.01 -15.11
CA ASP A 362 15.35 12.33 -13.76
C ASP A 362 14.35 13.14 -12.90
N THR A 363 13.07 12.76 -12.93
CA THR A 363 11.99 13.47 -12.23
C THR A 363 11.62 12.78 -10.92
N PHE A 364 11.49 13.54 -9.83
CA PHE A 364 10.96 13.05 -8.55
C PHE A 364 9.47 13.41 -8.41
N LEU A 365 8.61 12.41 -8.25
CA LEU A 365 7.17 12.58 -8.03
C LEU A 365 6.80 12.13 -6.62
N ARG A 366 6.17 13.01 -5.84
CA ARG A 366 5.80 12.69 -4.45
C ARG A 366 4.35 13.05 -4.15
N ALA A 367 3.60 12.09 -3.61
CA ALA A 367 2.23 12.30 -3.12
C ALA A 367 2.07 11.68 -1.73
N ASP A 368 2.20 12.47 -0.67
CA ASP A 368 2.22 11.96 0.72
C ASP A 368 0.91 11.22 1.08
N ASN A 369 -0.24 11.71 0.62
CA ASN A 369 -1.56 11.16 0.96
C ASN A 369 -2.46 10.89 -0.27
N GLY A 370 -1.91 10.94 -1.49
CA GLY A 370 -2.67 10.83 -2.73
C GLY A 370 -2.03 9.91 -3.75
N ASN A 371 -2.67 9.80 -4.91
CA ASN A 371 -2.17 8.95 -5.99
C ASN A 371 -1.21 9.73 -6.89
N VAL A 372 -0.30 8.99 -7.54
CA VAL A 372 0.52 9.51 -8.64
C VAL A 372 -0.01 8.91 -9.94
N THR A 373 -0.34 9.76 -10.91
CA THR A 373 -0.84 9.35 -12.23
C THR A 373 -0.02 9.99 -13.33
N VAL A 374 0.59 9.16 -14.18
CA VAL A 374 1.29 9.58 -15.40
C VAL A 374 0.55 8.97 -16.59
N SER A 375 0.06 9.79 -17.52
CA SER A 375 -0.71 9.26 -18.65
C SER A 375 -0.43 9.96 -19.97
N GLY A 376 -0.32 9.19 -21.05
CA GLY A 376 -0.28 9.71 -22.41
C GLY A 376 -0.43 8.67 -23.50
N THR A 377 -0.12 9.08 -24.73
CA THR A 377 0.01 8.18 -25.87
C THR A 377 1.32 7.41 -25.78
N ASP A 378 2.42 8.12 -25.58
CA ASP A 378 3.75 7.57 -25.32
C ASP A 378 4.25 8.15 -23.99
N VAL A 379 4.73 7.30 -23.09
CA VAL A 379 5.32 7.70 -21.81
C VAL A 379 6.76 7.21 -21.76
N THR A 380 7.72 8.12 -21.67
CA THR A 380 9.13 7.83 -21.43
C THR A 380 9.52 8.45 -20.10
N ALA A 381 10.17 7.70 -19.22
CA ALA A 381 10.56 8.24 -17.92
C ALA A 381 11.81 7.58 -17.33
N ALA A 382 12.55 8.41 -16.61
CA ALA A 382 13.50 7.98 -15.59
C ALA A 382 13.14 8.69 -14.29
N MET A 383 12.24 8.11 -13.51
CA MET A 383 11.64 8.81 -12.38
C MET A 383 11.85 8.09 -11.06
N SER A 384 11.85 8.84 -9.96
CA SER A 384 11.71 8.28 -8.62
C SER A 384 10.36 8.72 -8.08
N VAL A 385 9.57 7.75 -7.61
CA VAL A 385 8.20 7.99 -7.13
C VAL A 385 8.09 7.60 -5.66
N GLN A 386 7.53 8.50 -4.87
CA GLN A 386 7.14 8.26 -3.49
C GLN A 386 5.63 8.52 -3.31
N ALA A 387 4.86 7.49 -2.93
CA ALA A 387 3.43 7.68 -2.66
C ALA A 387 2.95 6.86 -1.44
N ASP A 388 3.46 7.21 -0.26
CA ASP A 388 3.35 6.52 1.06
C ASP A 388 1.97 5.90 1.40
N PHE A 389 0.87 6.42 0.85
CA PHE A 389 -0.46 5.84 1.04
C PHE A 389 -1.30 5.68 -0.23
N GLY A 390 -0.72 5.97 -1.40
CA GLY A 390 -1.39 6.03 -2.69
C GLY A 390 -1.10 4.87 -3.63
N VAL A 391 -1.66 4.96 -4.83
CA VAL A 391 -1.40 4.06 -5.96
C VAL A 391 -0.63 4.84 -7.03
N LEU A 392 0.35 4.20 -7.68
CA LEU A 392 1.01 4.71 -8.87
C LEU A 392 0.35 4.10 -10.12
N THR A 393 -0.15 4.96 -11.01
CA THR A 393 -0.70 4.55 -12.31
C THR A 393 0.06 5.20 -13.45
N ILE A 394 0.65 4.39 -14.33
CA ILE A 394 1.35 4.83 -15.54
C ILE A 394 0.62 4.24 -16.76
N THR A 395 0.15 5.10 -17.68
CA THR A 395 -0.60 4.66 -18.86
C THR A 395 -0.05 5.30 -20.13
N GLY A 396 0.38 4.48 -21.10
CA GLY A 396 0.83 4.92 -22.42
C GLY A 396 0.11 4.14 -23.52
N THR A 397 -0.90 4.71 -24.19
CA THR A 397 -1.75 3.93 -25.10
C THR A 397 -1.00 3.23 -26.23
N ASN A 398 0.12 3.80 -26.69
CA ASN A 398 1.06 3.19 -27.63
C ASN A 398 2.24 2.54 -26.91
N SER A 399 2.91 3.28 -26.02
CA SER A 399 4.11 2.76 -25.34
C SER A 399 4.32 3.36 -23.95
N VAL A 400 4.93 2.56 -23.07
CA VAL A 400 5.53 2.98 -21.79
C VAL A 400 6.97 2.47 -21.76
N SER A 401 7.93 3.37 -21.56
CA SER A 401 9.36 3.05 -21.45
C SER A 401 9.91 3.66 -20.16
N LEU A 402 10.23 2.83 -19.17
CA LEU A 402 10.80 3.24 -17.91
C LEU A 402 12.27 2.79 -17.84
N THR A 403 13.15 3.71 -17.46
CA THR A 403 14.59 3.47 -17.28
C THR A 403 15.04 4.01 -15.95
N ASN A 404 15.92 3.34 -15.19
CA ASN A 404 16.38 3.81 -13.86
C ASN A 404 15.23 4.29 -12.95
N THR A 405 14.04 3.65 -13.04
CA THR A 405 12.85 4.12 -12.33
C THR A 405 12.75 3.42 -10.98
N THR A 406 12.55 4.20 -9.91
CA THR A 406 12.35 3.69 -8.55
C THR A 406 10.98 4.06 -8.03
N CYS A 407 10.39 3.18 -7.22
CA CYS A 407 9.08 3.36 -6.61
C CYS A 407 9.17 2.95 -5.14
N ASP A 408 8.79 3.84 -4.23
CA ASP A 408 8.83 3.62 -2.78
C ASP A 408 7.51 4.09 -2.10
N GLY A 409 7.11 3.41 -1.03
CA GLY A 409 5.90 3.71 -0.24
C GLY A 409 4.56 3.48 -0.96
N VAL A 410 4.56 2.89 -2.16
CA VAL A 410 3.33 2.76 -2.98
C VAL A 410 2.53 1.51 -2.61
N LYS A 411 1.21 1.65 -2.43
CA LYS A 411 0.27 0.55 -2.08
C LYS A 411 -0.28 -0.23 -3.27
N GLY A 412 0.22 0.03 -4.47
CA GLY A 412 -0.24 -0.60 -5.69
C GLY A 412 0.30 0.12 -6.92
N LEU A 413 0.68 -0.66 -7.92
CA LEU A 413 1.31 -0.16 -9.12
C LEU A 413 0.59 -0.73 -10.34
N THR A 414 0.14 0.14 -11.24
CA THR A 414 -0.44 -0.25 -12.52
C THR A 414 0.30 0.42 -13.67
N ILE A 415 0.86 -0.39 -14.57
CA ILE A 415 1.48 0.06 -15.82
C ILE A 415 0.70 -0.54 -16.97
N THR A 416 0.20 0.30 -17.87
CA THR A 416 -0.53 -0.14 -19.06
C THR A 416 0.01 0.54 -20.30
N GLY A 417 0.35 -0.22 -21.33
CA GLY A 417 0.62 0.35 -22.64
C GLY A 417 0.55 -0.59 -23.82
N GLY A 418 0.67 -0.06 -25.04
CA GLY A 418 0.73 -0.90 -26.24
C GLY A 418 1.99 -1.78 -26.21
N THR A 419 3.16 -1.18 -25.98
CA THR A 419 4.39 -1.84 -25.54
C THR A 419 4.78 -1.31 -24.15
N VAL A 420 5.30 -2.17 -23.28
CA VAL A 420 5.85 -1.78 -21.99
C VAL A 420 7.29 -2.26 -21.90
N THR A 421 8.23 -1.35 -21.66
CA THR A 421 9.65 -1.65 -21.47
C THR A 421 10.10 -1.10 -20.12
N LEU A 422 10.64 -1.97 -19.28
CA LEU A 422 11.31 -1.64 -18.02
C LEU A 422 12.78 -2.00 -18.22
N ASP A 423 13.68 -1.04 -18.04
CA ASP A 423 15.07 -1.18 -18.47
C ASP A 423 16.04 -0.50 -17.49
N ASN A 424 17.32 -0.89 -17.52
CA ASN A 424 18.44 -0.32 -16.79
C ASN A 424 18.11 -0.02 -15.31
N GLU A 425 18.16 -1.02 -14.43
CA GLU A 425 17.97 -0.83 -12.99
C GLU A 425 16.62 -0.19 -12.64
N THR A 426 15.55 -0.52 -13.36
CA THR A 426 14.20 -0.16 -12.93
C THR A 426 13.80 -1.09 -11.77
N ASP A 427 13.82 -0.53 -10.56
CA ASP A 427 13.52 -1.23 -9.31
C ASP A 427 12.17 -0.74 -8.76
N MET A 428 11.16 -1.60 -8.86
CA MET A 428 9.81 -1.30 -8.37
C MET A 428 9.49 -2.20 -7.17
N LEU A 429 9.87 -1.70 -5.99
CA LEU A 429 9.63 -2.32 -4.70
C LEU A 429 8.39 -1.72 -4.03
N LEU A 430 7.41 -2.57 -3.69
CA LEU A 430 6.24 -2.18 -2.91
C LEU A 430 6.36 -2.75 -1.49
N GLU A 431 6.83 -1.93 -0.55
CA GLU A 431 6.98 -2.29 0.87
C GLU A 431 5.67 -2.21 1.68
N ASP A 432 4.70 -1.39 1.26
CA ASP A 432 3.49 -1.12 2.05
C ASP A 432 2.28 -1.98 1.65
N GLY A 433 2.52 -3.00 0.84
CA GLY A 433 1.51 -3.95 0.40
C GLY A 433 0.65 -3.44 -0.75
N GLY A 434 0.69 -4.15 -1.87
CA GLY A 434 0.01 -3.74 -3.10
C GLY A 434 0.28 -4.65 -4.28
N ASP A 435 -0.69 -4.81 -5.16
CA ASP A 435 -0.50 -5.55 -6.40
C ASP A 435 0.30 -4.72 -7.40
N ILE A 436 1.20 -5.38 -8.14
CA ILE A 436 1.86 -4.81 -9.33
C ILE A 436 1.20 -5.44 -10.55
N VAL A 437 0.63 -4.59 -11.41
CA VAL A 437 -0.03 -5.02 -12.65
C VAL A 437 0.64 -4.34 -13.83
N VAL A 438 1.26 -5.13 -14.71
CA VAL A 438 1.88 -4.66 -15.94
C VAL A 438 1.17 -5.30 -17.14
N THR A 439 0.58 -4.47 -17.99
CA THR A 439 -0.20 -4.93 -19.15
C THR A 439 0.27 -4.26 -20.44
N GLY A 440 0.59 -5.05 -21.46
CA GLY A 440 0.77 -4.56 -22.81
C GLY A 440 0.73 -5.63 -23.88
N THR A 441 0.89 -5.27 -25.15
CA THR A 441 1.02 -6.24 -26.25
C THR A 441 2.36 -6.95 -26.14
N ASP A 442 3.43 -6.19 -25.90
CA ASP A 442 4.76 -6.69 -25.57
C ASP A 442 5.19 -6.09 -24.23
N VAL A 443 5.66 -6.93 -23.31
CA VAL A 443 6.18 -6.52 -22.00
C VAL A 443 7.64 -6.97 -21.94
N THR A 444 8.58 -6.04 -21.78
CA THR A 444 10.02 -6.33 -21.71
C THR A 444 10.56 -5.84 -20.38
N LEU A 445 11.22 -6.72 -19.63
CA LEU A 445 11.98 -6.40 -18.42
C LEU A 445 13.43 -6.71 -18.73
N ARG A 446 14.29 -5.68 -18.74
CA ARG A 446 15.73 -5.81 -18.91
C ARG A 446 16.44 -5.21 -17.70
N ASP A 447 17.29 -5.99 -17.04
CA ASP A 447 18.04 -5.54 -15.86
C ASP A 447 17.13 -4.82 -14.83
N SER A 448 15.95 -5.38 -14.54
CA SER A 448 14.89 -4.72 -13.77
C SER A 448 14.29 -5.64 -12.71
N GLU A 449 13.84 -5.07 -11.59
CA GLU A 449 13.27 -5.79 -10.46
C GLU A 449 11.82 -5.35 -10.18
N LEU A 450 10.92 -6.33 -10.03
CA LEU A 450 9.55 -6.13 -9.60
C LEU A 450 9.32 -6.91 -8.30
N LEU A 451 9.14 -6.21 -7.19
CA LEU A 451 9.07 -6.80 -5.85
C LEU A 451 7.85 -6.29 -5.08
N THR A 452 7.07 -7.18 -4.47
CA THR A 452 6.00 -6.81 -3.52
C THR A 452 5.96 -7.78 -2.33
N ASN A 453 5.98 -7.24 -1.11
CA ASN A 453 6.04 -8.03 0.11
C ASN A 453 4.67 -8.54 0.61
N SER A 454 3.57 -8.03 0.06
CA SER A 454 2.22 -8.41 0.50
C SER A 454 1.19 -8.54 -0.62
N GLY A 455 1.51 -8.10 -1.84
CA GLY A 455 0.60 -8.18 -2.99
C GLY A 455 0.96 -9.31 -3.96
N GLY A 456 0.30 -9.31 -5.10
CA GLY A 456 0.60 -10.19 -6.24
C GLY A 456 1.23 -9.43 -7.39
N ILE A 457 1.90 -10.14 -8.29
CA ILE A 457 2.37 -9.56 -9.57
C ILE A 457 1.63 -10.21 -10.72
N ALA A 458 1.09 -9.40 -11.63
CA ALA A 458 0.48 -9.85 -12.86
C ALA A 458 1.13 -9.17 -14.07
N LEU A 459 1.84 -9.94 -14.89
CA LEU A 459 2.38 -9.50 -16.18
C LEU A 459 1.50 -10.07 -17.29
N THR A 460 0.95 -9.23 -18.16
CA THR A 460 0.07 -9.66 -19.26
C THR A 460 0.55 -9.11 -20.58
N GLY A 461 0.80 -9.99 -21.56
CA GLY A 461 1.02 -9.61 -22.94
C GLY A 461 1.03 -10.74 -23.95
N THR A 462 1.14 -10.39 -25.23
CA THR A 462 1.30 -11.36 -26.32
C THR A 462 2.73 -11.88 -26.42
N ASN A 463 3.71 -11.14 -25.91
CA ASN A 463 5.05 -11.60 -25.58
C ASN A 463 5.50 -10.94 -24.28
N ILE A 464 6.12 -11.71 -23.40
CA ILE A 464 6.79 -11.23 -22.20
C ILE A 464 8.27 -11.59 -22.34
N VAL A 465 9.15 -10.60 -22.38
CA VAL A 465 10.61 -10.79 -22.47
C VAL A 465 11.22 -10.47 -21.12
N LEU A 466 12.00 -11.40 -20.58
CA LEU A 466 12.74 -11.25 -19.33
C LEU A 466 14.24 -11.41 -19.62
N GLU A 467 15.03 -10.36 -19.43
CA GLU A 467 16.49 -10.37 -19.65
C GLU A 467 17.15 -9.84 -18.38
N HIS A 468 17.82 -10.69 -17.59
CA HIS A 468 18.33 -10.31 -16.26
C HIS A 468 17.28 -9.62 -15.35
N GLY A 469 16.03 -10.09 -15.40
CA GLY A 469 14.94 -9.56 -14.58
C GLY A 469 14.67 -10.38 -13.33
N THR A 470 14.25 -9.71 -12.25
CA THR A 470 13.71 -10.35 -11.03
C THR A 470 12.23 -10.01 -10.89
N VAL A 471 11.37 -11.00 -10.70
CA VAL A 471 9.93 -10.79 -10.44
C VAL A 471 9.52 -11.61 -9.22
N ALA A 472 9.23 -10.99 -8.09
CA ALA A 472 8.88 -11.70 -6.85
C ALA A 472 7.71 -11.09 -6.07
N ALA A 473 6.80 -11.94 -5.58
CA ALA A 473 5.61 -11.51 -4.85
C ALA A 473 5.21 -12.48 -3.73
N THR A 474 4.65 -11.99 -2.63
CA THR A 474 4.20 -12.87 -1.53
C THR A 474 2.90 -13.62 -1.81
N THR A 475 1.92 -13.01 -2.47
CA THR A 475 0.61 -13.69 -2.69
C THR A 475 0.56 -14.53 -3.97
N GLY A 476 1.47 -14.26 -4.91
CA GLY A 476 1.62 -15.03 -6.15
C GLY A 476 2.05 -14.17 -7.34
N VAL A 477 2.59 -14.83 -8.37
CA VAL A 477 3.02 -14.21 -9.62
C VAL A 477 2.33 -14.90 -10.79
N THR A 478 1.71 -14.13 -11.69
CA THR A 478 1.04 -14.66 -12.88
C THR A 478 1.58 -13.99 -14.14
N LEU A 479 2.13 -14.80 -15.06
CA LEU A 479 2.59 -14.39 -16.37
C LEU A 479 1.59 -14.87 -17.43
N THR A 480 0.88 -13.92 -18.03
CA THR A 480 -0.18 -14.15 -19.01
C THR A 480 0.31 -13.85 -20.42
N GLY A 481 0.83 -14.86 -21.11
CA GLY A 481 1.44 -14.75 -22.44
C GLY A 481 2.61 -15.73 -22.63
N PRO A 482 3.09 -15.93 -23.87
CA PRO A 482 4.42 -16.48 -24.14
C PRO A 482 5.51 -15.70 -23.41
N VAL A 483 6.44 -16.41 -22.75
CA VAL A 483 7.60 -15.84 -22.06
C VAL A 483 8.87 -16.19 -22.83
N ILE A 484 9.70 -15.20 -23.09
CA ILE A 484 11.01 -15.32 -23.75
C ILE A 484 12.08 -14.91 -22.74
N VAL A 485 12.98 -15.81 -22.41
CA VAL A 485 14.09 -15.53 -21.49
C VAL A 485 15.32 -15.12 -22.31
N GLY A 486 15.75 -13.87 -22.20
CA GLY A 486 16.95 -13.33 -22.85
C GLY A 486 18.23 -13.69 -22.10
N PRO A 487 19.39 -13.26 -22.61
CA PRO A 487 20.69 -13.61 -22.02
C PRO A 487 20.80 -13.13 -20.56
N GLY A 488 21.43 -13.94 -19.73
CA GLY A 488 21.58 -13.67 -18.31
C GLY A 488 20.76 -14.57 -17.39
N ASP A 489 20.99 -14.43 -16.09
CA ASP A 489 20.22 -15.12 -15.06
C ASP A 489 18.91 -14.35 -14.81
N THR A 490 17.78 -15.00 -15.05
CA THR A 490 16.44 -14.43 -14.79
C THR A 490 15.79 -15.17 -13.65
N SER A 491 15.22 -14.45 -12.68
CA SER A 491 14.56 -15.04 -11.52
C SER A 491 13.08 -14.65 -11.44
N VAL A 492 12.22 -15.63 -11.20
CA VAL A 492 10.78 -15.42 -11.04
C VAL A 492 10.29 -16.20 -9.81
N GLY A 493 9.94 -15.50 -8.75
CA GLY A 493 9.62 -16.08 -7.45
C GLY A 493 8.23 -15.72 -6.93
N SER A 494 7.70 -16.53 -6.03
CA SER A 494 6.69 -16.10 -5.08
C SER A 494 7.00 -16.66 -3.70
N VAL A 495 6.75 -15.92 -2.62
CA VAL A 495 6.92 -16.43 -1.26
C VAL A 495 5.74 -17.36 -0.93
N ALA A 496 5.98 -18.53 -0.32
CA ALA A 496 4.88 -19.42 0.05
C ALA A 496 3.91 -18.73 1.03
N PRO A 497 2.59 -19.00 0.90
CA PRO A 497 1.96 -20.01 0.05
C PRO A 497 1.63 -19.55 -1.38
N GLY A 498 2.22 -18.45 -1.86
CA GLY A 498 1.99 -17.88 -3.19
C GLY A 498 2.16 -18.90 -4.32
N THR A 499 1.36 -18.72 -5.37
CA THR A 499 1.43 -19.52 -6.60
C THR A 499 2.13 -18.73 -7.70
N LEU A 500 3.13 -19.33 -8.34
CA LEU A 500 3.73 -18.86 -9.58
C LEU A 500 3.07 -19.58 -10.77
N THR A 501 2.50 -18.82 -11.70
CA THR A 501 1.82 -19.39 -12.88
C THR A 501 2.33 -18.78 -14.19
N PHE A 502 2.81 -19.63 -15.08
CA PHE A 502 3.06 -19.32 -16.49
C PHE A 502 1.91 -19.89 -17.33
N THR A 503 1.15 -19.02 -18.00
CA THR A 503 -0.01 -19.48 -18.80
C THR A 503 0.34 -19.75 -20.27
N GLY A 504 1.40 -19.13 -20.79
CA GLY A 504 1.96 -19.35 -22.13
C GLY A 504 3.17 -20.29 -22.12
N PRO A 505 3.75 -20.58 -23.31
CA PRO A 505 5.04 -21.29 -23.39
C PRO A 505 6.17 -20.42 -22.82
N VAL A 506 7.23 -21.07 -22.34
CA VAL A 506 8.46 -20.40 -21.86
C VAL A 506 9.62 -20.88 -22.71
N ASP A 507 10.26 -19.99 -23.47
CA ASP A 507 11.34 -20.32 -24.40
C ASP A 507 12.56 -19.41 -24.17
N ALA A 508 13.76 -19.86 -24.55
CA ALA A 508 14.93 -18.99 -24.60
C ALA A 508 14.85 -18.04 -25.81
N GLN A 509 15.43 -16.85 -25.70
CA GLN A 509 15.63 -15.95 -26.85
C GLN A 509 16.63 -16.57 -27.85
N THR A 510 17.74 -17.09 -27.32
CA THR A 510 18.75 -17.88 -28.04
C THR A 510 18.91 -19.21 -27.35
N ALA A 511 18.76 -20.32 -28.08
CA ALA A 511 18.84 -21.66 -27.50
C ALA A 511 20.18 -21.89 -26.78
N GLY A 512 20.10 -22.33 -25.52
CA GLY A 512 21.27 -22.67 -24.71
C GLY A 512 22.03 -21.50 -24.07
N GLU A 513 21.45 -20.29 -24.02
CA GLU A 513 22.08 -19.15 -23.33
C GLU A 513 21.51 -18.85 -21.93
N PRO A 514 20.18 -18.81 -21.69
CA PRO A 514 19.66 -18.25 -20.44
C PRO A 514 19.42 -19.28 -19.34
N THR A 515 19.58 -18.83 -18.09
CA THR A 515 19.15 -19.53 -16.87
C THR A 515 17.82 -18.95 -16.41
N LEU A 516 16.85 -19.81 -16.10
CA LEU A 516 15.60 -19.42 -15.46
C LEU A 516 15.54 -20.02 -14.05
N GLU A 517 15.48 -19.16 -13.03
CA GLU A 517 15.25 -19.56 -11.65
C GLU A 517 13.79 -19.36 -11.27
N VAL A 518 13.16 -20.36 -10.67
CA VAL A 518 11.77 -20.30 -10.19
C VAL A 518 11.64 -20.71 -8.72
N SER A 519 10.82 -19.97 -7.98
CA SER A 519 10.50 -20.23 -6.57
C SER A 519 9.02 -19.97 -6.28
N GLY A 520 8.39 -20.74 -5.40
CA GLY A 520 6.96 -20.62 -5.11
C GLY A 520 6.48 -21.60 -4.05
N GLY A 521 5.26 -21.44 -3.54
CA GLY A 521 4.58 -22.55 -2.85
C GLY A 521 4.07 -23.59 -3.86
N THR A 522 3.59 -23.13 -5.01
CA THR A 522 3.22 -23.96 -6.17
C THR A 522 3.66 -23.24 -7.43
N ILE A 523 4.31 -23.95 -8.35
CA ILE A 523 4.77 -23.42 -9.64
C ILE A 523 4.04 -24.18 -10.74
N VAL A 524 3.37 -23.48 -11.65
CA VAL A 524 2.57 -24.10 -12.71
C VAL A 524 2.97 -23.55 -14.08
N PHE A 525 3.53 -24.40 -14.92
CA PHE A 525 3.70 -24.16 -16.35
C PHE A 525 2.53 -24.80 -17.10
N LYS A 526 1.59 -23.99 -17.59
CA LYS A 526 0.40 -24.51 -18.30
C LYS A 526 0.71 -24.99 -19.73
N GLN A 527 1.88 -24.62 -20.26
CA GLN A 527 2.35 -25.03 -21.58
C GLN A 527 3.80 -25.52 -21.51
N SER A 528 4.37 -25.88 -22.67
CA SER A 528 5.73 -26.45 -22.74
C SER A 528 6.80 -25.41 -22.40
N VAL A 529 7.94 -25.91 -21.89
CA VAL A 529 9.15 -25.12 -21.63
C VAL A 529 10.25 -25.53 -22.62
N GLY A 530 10.86 -24.57 -23.31
CA GLY A 530 11.94 -24.76 -24.27
C GLY A 530 11.55 -25.48 -25.56
N ALA A 531 10.26 -25.46 -25.92
CA ALA A 531 9.75 -26.17 -27.10
C ALA A 531 10.23 -25.56 -28.42
N THR A 532 10.35 -24.24 -28.47
CA THR A 532 10.87 -23.49 -29.64
C THR A 532 12.39 -23.34 -29.53
N ALA A 533 12.87 -22.95 -28.35
CA ALA A 533 14.29 -22.74 -28.07
C ALA A 533 14.60 -23.17 -26.64
N ALA A 534 15.47 -24.17 -26.50
CA ALA A 534 15.82 -24.76 -25.21
C ALA A 534 16.49 -23.74 -24.27
N LEU A 535 16.17 -23.82 -22.97
CA LEU A 535 16.90 -23.09 -21.93
C LEU A 535 18.32 -23.67 -21.77
N ASN A 536 19.26 -22.87 -21.27
CA ASN A 536 20.54 -23.43 -20.80
C ASN A 536 20.29 -24.21 -19.50
N GLU A 537 19.64 -23.54 -18.54
CA GLU A 537 19.43 -24.07 -17.20
C GLU A 537 18.05 -23.66 -16.67
N LEU A 538 17.39 -24.58 -15.95
CA LEU A 538 16.16 -24.33 -15.19
C LEU A 538 16.38 -24.75 -13.74
N ASP A 539 16.33 -23.77 -12.84
CA ASP A 539 16.53 -23.95 -11.42
C ASP A 539 15.21 -23.83 -10.67
N ILE A 540 14.79 -24.90 -10.02
CA ILE A 540 13.59 -24.93 -9.18
C ILE A 540 14.05 -24.91 -7.74
N ARG A 541 13.88 -23.75 -7.09
CA ARG A 541 14.38 -23.47 -5.74
C ARG A 541 13.40 -23.82 -4.63
N HIS A 542 12.09 -23.66 -4.84
CA HIS A 542 11.08 -24.07 -3.87
C HIS A 542 9.79 -24.48 -4.56
N GLY A 543 8.94 -25.19 -3.83
CA GLY A 543 7.56 -25.43 -4.23
C GLY A 543 7.33 -26.61 -5.15
N ASN A 544 6.04 -26.95 -5.24
CA ASN A 544 5.57 -28.02 -6.10
C ASN A 544 5.43 -27.50 -7.52
N THR A 545 6.37 -27.86 -8.39
CA THR A 545 6.38 -27.48 -9.80
C THR A 545 5.61 -28.49 -10.63
N THR A 546 4.70 -28.02 -11.49
CA THR A 546 4.00 -28.85 -12.49
C THR A 546 4.17 -28.29 -13.89
N VAL A 547 4.41 -29.17 -14.87
CA VAL A 547 4.47 -28.82 -16.29
C VAL A 547 3.35 -29.53 -17.05
N GLU A 548 2.26 -28.83 -17.32
CA GLU A 548 1.07 -29.36 -17.98
C GLU A 548 1.26 -29.54 -19.51
N GLY A 549 2.23 -28.82 -20.10
CA GLY A 549 2.55 -28.89 -21.54
C GLY A 549 3.20 -30.20 -22.02
N ASN A 550 3.51 -31.13 -21.11
CA ASN A 550 4.14 -32.44 -21.34
C ASN A 550 5.54 -32.43 -22.00
N VAL A 551 6.13 -31.26 -22.24
CA VAL A 551 7.50 -31.12 -22.76
C VAL A 551 8.25 -30.05 -21.96
N LEU A 552 9.44 -30.42 -21.49
CA LEU A 552 10.42 -29.52 -20.89
C LEU A 552 11.77 -29.77 -21.57
N ASN A 553 12.42 -28.71 -22.04
CA ASN A 553 13.68 -28.79 -22.77
C ASN A 553 14.66 -27.72 -22.27
N ALA A 554 15.67 -28.16 -21.53
CA ALA A 554 16.75 -27.34 -20.99
C ALA A 554 18.04 -28.17 -20.98
N ALA A 555 19.24 -27.59 -21.13
CA ALA A 555 20.46 -28.40 -21.07
C ALA A 555 20.67 -29.03 -19.67
N THR A 556 20.40 -28.24 -18.63
CA THR A 556 20.42 -28.66 -17.22
C THR A 556 19.12 -28.28 -16.53
N ILE A 557 18.61 -29.15 -15.67
CA ILE A 557 17.51 -28.88 -14.74
C ILE A 557 18.01 -29.19 -13.33
N ILE A 558 17.94 -28.22 -12.42
CA ILE A 558 18.31 -28.40 -11.02
C ILE A 558 17.07 -28.22 -10.15
N VAL A 559 16.80 -29.19 -9.28
CA VAL A 559 15.75 -29.12 -8.27
C VAL A 559 16.43 -29.18 -6.93
N PHE A 560 16.33 -28.10 -6.15
CA PHE A 560 17.01 -28.00 -4.86
C PHE A 560 16.33 -26.93 -4.02
N ASP A 561 16.61 -26.90 -2.73
CA ASP A 561 16.01 -25.98 -1.77
C ASP A 561 17.13 -25.15 -1.13
N PRO A 562 17.44 -23.94 -1.62
CA PRO A 562 18.59 -23.16 -1.16
C PRO A 562 18.39 -22.59 0.24
N PHE A 563 19.47 -22.54 1.02
CA PHE A 563 19.46 -21.86 2.32
C PHE A 563 19.24 -20.34 2.22
N PHE A 564 19.71 -19.71 1.15
CA PHE A 564 19.54 -18.28 0.88
C PHE A 564 19.36 -18.08 -0.63
N GLY A 565 18.19 -17.62 -1.07
CA GLY A 565 17.92 -17.44 -2.49
C GLY A 565 17.06 -16.23 -2.81
N PHE A 566 15.96 -16.01 -2.10
CA PHE A 566 15.05 -14.88 -2.31
C PHE A 566 14.94 -13.96 -1.07
N PRO A 567 14.66 -12.66 -1.26
CA PRO A 567 14.21 -11.80 -0.17
C PRO A 567 12.99 -12.46 0.50
N ASP A 568 13.03 -12.65 1.82
CA ASP A 568 12.00 -13.30 2.64
C ASP A 568 11.78 -14.83 2.47
N ASP A 569 12.78 -15.57 1.98
CA ASP A 569 12.72 -17.05 1.84
C ASP A 569 12.51 -17.81 3.17
N SER A 570 12.69 -17.17 4.34
CA SER A 570 12.67 -17.85 5.64
C SER A 570 11.33 -18.51 5.99
N ASN A 571 10.28 -18.25 5.23
CA ASN A 571 8.93 -18.80 5.44
C ASN A 571 8.56 -19.94 4.47
N LEU A 572 9.45 -20.33 3.55
CA LEU A 572 9.18 -21.33 2.50
C LEU A 572 9.44 -22.77 3.00
N ASN A 573 8.52 -23.31 3.80
CA ASN A 573 8.57 -24.72 4.24
C ASN A 573 8.11 -25.75 3.17
N VAL A 574 8.17 -25.42 1.88
CA VAL A 574 7.71 -26.30 0.79
C VAL A 574 8.91 -26.76 -0.05
N PRO A 575 9.36 -28.02 0.10
CA PRO A 575 10.48 -28.56 -0.65
C PRO A 575 10.28 -28.41 -2.17
N ALA A 576 11.34 -28.04 -2.88
CA ALA A 576 11.34 -27.99 -4.33
C ALA A 576 11.03 -29.36 -4.93
N THR A 577 9.97 -29.49 -5.71
CA THR A 577 9.61 -30.75 -6.38
C THR A 577 9.29 -30.51 -7.85
N LEU A 578 9.88 -31.30 -8.77
CA LEU A 578 9.54 -31.27 -10.19
C LEU A 578 8.54 -32.38 -10.56
N GLY A 579 7.34 -31.95 -10.94
CA GLY A 579 6.24 -32.77 -11.43
C GLY A 579 5.98 -32.64 -12.92
N ILE A 580 6.17 -33.72 -13.68
CA ILE A 580 5.78 -33.76 -15.11
C ILE A 580 5.29 -35.15 -15.53
N ASN A 581 4.22 -35.19 -16.31
CA ASN A 581 3.73 -36.41 -16.98
C ASN A 581 4.07 -36.34 -18.47
N GLY A 582 5.36 -36.34 -18.80
CA GLY A 582 5.82 -35.96 -20.13
C GLY A 582 7.30 -36.25 -20.36
N THR A 583 7.87 -35.56 -21.35
CA THR A 583 9.28 -35.71 -21.73
C THR A 583 10.10 -34.50 -21.28
N ILE A 584 11.17 -34.76 -20.56
CA ILE A 584 12.28 -33.85 -20.31
C ILE A 584 13.39 -34.17 -21.32
N THR A 585 13.93 -33.17 -22.01
CA THR A 585 15.18 -33.28 -22.78
C THR A 585 16.22 -32.43 -22.08
N GLY A 586 17.34 -33.04 -21.68
CA GLY A 586 18.31 -32.41 -20.78
C GLY A 586 18.74 -33.30 -19.62
N ASN A 587 19.79 -32.85 -18.92
CA ASN A 587 20.24 -33.47 -17.68
C ASN A 587 19.39 -32.99 -16.50
N VAL A 588 19.00 -33.88 -15.59
CA VAL A 588 18.20 -33.54 -14.40
C VAL A 588 18.99 -33.86 -13.14
N THR A 589 19.09 -32.90 -12.23
CA THR A 589 19.72 -33.08 -10.92
C THR A 589 18.76 -32.67 -9.81
N ALA A 590 18.42 -33.59 -8.90
CA ALA A 590 17.74 -33.27 -7.65
C ALA A 590 18.78 -33.26 -6.52
N GLN A 591 18.97 -32.15 -5.82
CA GLN A 591 20.03 -31.97 -4.83
C GLN A 591 19.49 -31.86 -3.39
N VAL A 592 20.36 -32.14 -2.42
CA VAL A 592 20.13 -31.85 -1.00
C VAL A 592 21.01 -30.67 -0.60
N THR A 593 20.43 -29.74 0.14
CA THR A 593 21.14 -28.68 0.85
C THR A 593 21.06 -28.95 2.35
N PRO A 594 21.78 -28.20 3.20
CA PRO A 594 21.69 -28.37 4.65
C PRO A 594 20.26 -28.21 5.21
N ASP A 595 19.42 -27.42 4.55
CA ASP A 595 18.13 -26.97 5.09
C ASP A 595 16.93 -27.49 4.30
N GLY A 596 17.15 -28.04 3.09
CA GLY A 596 16.06 -28.55 2.26
C GLY A 596 16.49 -29.58 1.22
N ARG A 597 15.52 -30.10 0.47
CA ARG A 597 15.70 -31.26 -0.42
C ARG A 597 14.90 -31.07 -1.70
N GLY A 598 15.56 -31.19 -2.84
CA GLY A 598 14.92 -31.24 -4.14
C GLY A 598 14.34 -32.62 -4.43
N GLY A 599 13.16 -32.67 -5.04
CA GLY A 599 12.43 -33.90 -5.32
C GLY A 599 12.03 -34.06 -6.80
N LEU A 600 11.95 -35.29 -7.30
CA LEU A 600 11.28 -35.61 -8.57
C LEU A 600 10.00 -36.39 -8.30
N ALA A 601 8.87 -35.96 -8.86
CA ALA A 601 7.56 -36.61 -8.73
C ALA A 601 6.94 -36.85 -10.12
N PRO A 602 7.13 -38.01 -10.78
CA PRO A 602 6.48 -38.28 -12.07
C PRO A 602 4.97 -38.00 -12.00
N GLY A 603 4.42 -37.13 -12.86
CA GLY A 603 3.01 -36.71 -12.78
C GLY A 603 2.65 -35.63 -11.75
N GLY A 604 3.58 -35.30 -10.85
CA GLY A 604 3.44 -34.32 -9.77
C GLY A 604 2.86 -34.93 -8.50
N LEU A 605 3.17 -34.34 -7.34
CA LEU A 605 2.80 -34.90 -6.04
C LEU A 605 1.32 -35.29 -5.93
N GLY A 606 1.07 -36.51 -5.48
CA GLY A 606 -0.26 -37.09 -5.33
C GLY A 606 -0.91 -37.52 -6.64
N LYS A 607 -0.16 -37.56 -7.76
CA LYS A 607 -0.68 -37.93 -9.08
C LYS A 607 0.30 -38.84 -9.80
N VAL A 608 -0.15 -40.08 -10.02
CA VAL A 608 0.61 -41.05 -10.82
C VAL A 608 0.90 -40.55 -12.25
N GLY A 609 2.15 -40.65 -12.70
CA GLY A 609 2.55 -40.24 -14.04
C GLY A 609 3.80 -40.93 -14.57
N THR A 610 4.17 -40.60 -15.81
CA THR A 610 5.44 -41.06 -16.41
C THR A 610 6.29 -39.85 -16.76
N MET A 611 7.49 -39.79 -16.19
CA MET A 611 8.51 -38.81 -16.52
C MET A 611 9.55 -39.49 -17.40
N THR A 612 9.67 -39.07 -18.65
CA THR A 612 10.72 -39.56 -19.56
C THR A 612 11.84 -38.54 -19.64
N VAL A 613 13.04 -38.86 -19.19
CA VAL A 613 14.24 -38.02 -19.32
C VAL A 613 15.10 -38.53 -20.49
N ARG A 614 15.37 -37.65 -21.45
CA ARG A 614 16.34 -37.84 -22.53
C ARG A 614 17.61 -37.08 -22.16
N GLY A 615 18.48 -37.73 -21.39
CA GLY A 615 19.65 -37.14 -20.74
C GLY A 615 20.05 -37.93 -19.49
N ASP A 616 21.02 -37.44 -18.74
CA ASP A 616 21.44 -38.05 -17.47
C ASP A 616 20.57 -37.58 -16.30
N VAL A 617 20.38 -38.45 -15.30
CA VAL A 617 19.67 -38.14 -14.05
C VAL A 617 20.59 -38.36 -12.86
N THR A 618 20.73 -37.35 -12.02
CA THR A 618 21.39 -37.43 -10.71
C THR A 618 20.38 -37.14 -9.61
N LEU A 619 20.15 -38.13 -8.74
CA LEU A 619 19.28 -37.98 -7.56
C LEU A 619 20.16 -37.98 -6.33
N ASP A 620 20.44 -36.81 -5.76
CA ASP A 620 20.97 -36.66 -4.40
C ASP A 620 19.89 -36.24 -3.39
N GLY A 621 18.72 -35.83 -3.89
CA GLY A 621 17.48 -35.58 -3.14
C GLY A 621 16.44 -36.68 -3.24
N ASP A 622 15.16 -36.29 -3.29
CA ASP A 622 14.03 -37.19 -3.12
C ASP A 622 13.44 -37.66 -4.46
N PHE A 623 13.02 -38.92 -4.51
CA PHE A 623 12.19 -39.45 -5.58
C PHE A 623 10.81 -39.73 -5.00
N GLU A 624 9.89 -38.80 -5.24
CA GLU A 624 8.55 -38.76 -4.68
C GLU A 624 7.62 -39.66 -5.47
N LEU A 625 7.69 -40.96 -5.14
CA LEU A 625 6.99 -42.02 -5.83
C LEU A 625 5.49 -42.08 -5.45
N ASP A 626 4.62 -41.71 -6.38
CA ASP A 626 3.18 -41.96 -6.33
C ASP A 626 2.81 -43.31 -6.94
N LEU A 627 1.91 -44.02 -6.26
CA LEU A 627 1.39 -45.32 -6.66
C LEU A 627 -0.12 -45.22 -6.83
N ALA A 628 -0.71 -46.09 -7.67
CA ALA A 628 -2.16 -46.17 -7.75
C ALA A 628 -2.75 -46.56 -6.39
N VAL A 629 -3.88 -45.93 -6.05
CA VAL A 629 -4.71 -46.33 -4.90
C VAL A 629 -5.43 -47.66 -5.13
N THR A 630 -5.53 -48.11 -6.38
CA THR A 630 -6.14 -49.40 -6.74
C THR A 630 -5.07 -50.43 -7.05
N PRO A 631 -5.15 -51.65 -6.49
CA PRO A 631 -4.24 -52.74 -6.84
C PRO A 631 -4.16 -52.96 -8.36
N GLY A 632 -2.95 -52.91 -8.91
CA GLY A 632 -2.70 -53.06 -10.36
C GLY A 632 -2.95 -51.81 -11.21
N GLY A 633 -3.21 -50.66 -10.60
CA GLY A 633 -3.26 -49.38 -11.31
C GLY A 633 -1.88 -48.87 -11.74
N PRO A 634 -1.83 -47.77 -12.52
CA PRO A 634 -0.57 -47.16 -12.94
C PRO A 634 0.24 -46.67 -11.74
N THR A 635 1.55 -46.66 -11.90
CA THR A 635 2.47 -46.11 -10.90
C THR A 635 3.30 -45.03 -11.55
N ASP A 636 3.92 -44.23 -10.71
CA ASP A 636 5.02 -43.40 -11.15
C ASP A 636 6.10 -44.22 -11.81
N LYS A 637 6.59 -43.67 -12.90
CA LYS A 637 7.67 -44.26 -13.68
C LYS A 637 8.60 -43.17 -14.19
N LEU A 638 9.85 -43.23 -13.75
CA LEU A 638 10.95 -42.49 -14.36
C LEU A 638 11.57 -43.37 -15.46
N VAL A 639 11.53 -42.89 -16.70
CA VAL A 639 12.13 -43.55 -17.86
C VAL A 639 13.33 -42.71 -18.29
N VAL A 640 14.54 -43.27 -18.26
CA VAL A 640 15.76 -42.54 -18.61
C VAL A 640 16.40 -43.17 -19.84
N VAL A 641 16.52 -42.40 -20.91
CA VAL A 641 16.99 -42.86 -22.22
C VAL A 641 18.05 -41.92 -22.79
N ASP A 642 18.80 -42.43 -23.76
CA ASP A 642 19.79 -41.65 -24.50
C ASP A 642 19.16 -40.46 -25.23
N ASN A 643 19.84 -39.33 -25.21
CA ASN A 643 19.42 -38.13 -25.90
C ASN A 643 19.86 -38.20 -27.38
N PRO A 644 18.93 -38.27 -28.35
CA PRO A 644 19.32 -38.42 -29.75
C PRO A 644 20.02 -37.17 -30.32
N ASN A 645 20.01 -36.05 -29.59
CA ASN A 645 20.56 -34.78 -30.05
C ASN A 645 22.02 -34.58 -29.65
N THR A 646 22.59 -35.40 -28.77
CA THR A 646 23.99 -35.29 -28.36
C THR A 646 24.85 -36.29 -29.12
N VAL A 647 25.97 -35.81 -29.68
CA VAL A 647 26.84 -36.59 -30.56
C VAL A 647 28.12 -36.93 -29.81
N GLY A 648 28.34 -38.21 -29.53
CA GLY A 648 29.64 -38.74 -29.07
C GLY A 648 29.73 -39.13 -27.59
N THR A 649 28.69 -38.89 -26.79
CA THR A 649 28.54 -39.39 -25.42
C THR A 649 27.23 -40.15 -25.32
N THR A 650 27.25 -41.38 -24.81
CA THR A 650 26.01 -42.11 -24.49
C THR A 650 25.46 -41.54 -23.20
N GLU A 651 24.31 -40.88 -23.29
CA GLU A 651 23.54 -40.38 -22.15
C GLU A 651 22.54 -41.44 -21.68
N GLY A 652 21.71 -41.08 -20.71
CA GLY A 652 20.74 -41.98 -20.12
C GLY A 652 21.28 -42.71 -18.89
N ASN A 653 22.27 -42.11 -18.21
CA ASN A 653 22.82 -42.60 -16.95
C ASN A 653 21.96 -42.17 -15.78
N ILE A 654 21.88 -43.02 -14.75
CA ILE A 654 21.23 -42.68 -13.48
C ILE A 654 22.21 -42.87 -12.35
N THR A 655 22.43 -41.81 -11.58
CA THR A 655 23.26 -41.83 -10.37
C THR A 655 22.42 -41.51 -9.14
N LEU A 656 22.41 -42.41 -8.16
CA LEU A 656 21.78 -42.22 -6.86
C LEU A 656 22.86 -41.82 -5.84
N GLY A 657 22.76 -40.60 -5.35
CA GLY A 657 23.63 -40.01 -4.34
C GLY A 657 23.40 -40.59 -2.93
N PRO A 658 24.34 -40.38 -2.02
CA PRO A 658 24.31 -40.96 -0.67
C PRO A 658 23.14 -40.47 0.19
N ASP A 659 22.56 -39.31 -0.12
CA ASP A 659 21.44 -38.73 0.63
C ASP A 659 20.09 -38.98 -0.04
N SER A 660 20.08 -39.61 -1.23
CA SER A 660 18.85 -39.83 -1.98
C SER A 660 17.82 -40.67 -1.21
N LYS A 661 16.53 -40.33 -1.27
CA LYS A 661 15.45 -41.14 -0.68
C LYS A 661 14.34 -41.44 -1.68
N LEU A 662 13.65 -42.54 -1.43
CA LEU A 662 12.52 -43.02 -2.23
C LEU A 662 11.21 -42.91 -1.43
N GLY A 663 10.20 -42.25 -2.00
CA GLY A 663 8.79 -42.33 -1.59
C GLY A 663 8.42 -41.60 -0.30
N GLN A 664 9.07 -40.49 0.02
CA GLN A 664 8.85 -39.77 1.29
C GLN A 664 7.45 -39.13 1.37
N SER A 665 7.01 -38.48 0.30
CA SER A 665 5.78 -37.68 0.20
C SER A 665 4.71 -38.28 -0.70
N GLY A 666 5.03 -39.33 -1.47
CA GLY A 666 4.10 -39.95 -2.42
C GLY A 666 2.84 -40.56 -1.77
N ILE A 667 1.91 -41.06 -2.59
CA ILE A 667 0.66 -41.72 -2.18
C ILE A 667 0.53 -43.15 -2.74
N GLY A 668 -0.47 -43.91 -2.28
CA GLY A 668 -0.92 -45.16 -2.93
C GLY A 668 -0.39 -46.47 -2.33
N GLU A 669 -0.52 -47.56 -3.11
CA GLU A 669 -0.12 -48.93 -2.74
C GLU A 669 0.68 -49.61 -3.85
N VAL A 670 1.68 -50.42 -3.46
CA VAL A 670 2.46 -51.18 -4.44
C VAL A 670 1.55 -52.24 -5.05
N PRO A 671 1.41 -52.27 -6.40
CA PRO A 671 0.71 -53.36 -7.07
C PRO A 671 1.22 -54.71 -6.57
N GLY A 672 0.33 -55.71 -6.43
CA GLY A 672 0.73 -57.04 -5.95
C GLY A 672 1.75 -57.79 -6.82
N ALA A 673 2.18 -57.22 -7.94
CA ALA A 673 3.27 -57.69 -8.80
C ALA A 673 4.46 -56.69 -8.74
N PRO A 674 5.71 -57.16 -8.94
CA PRO A 674 6.88 -56.29 -9.03
C PRO A 674 6.66 -55.13 -10.00
N VAL A 675 7.06 -53.92 -9.61
CA VAL A 675 6.91 -52.70 -10.42
C VAL A 675 8.27 -52.06 -10.68
N VAL A 676 8.54 -51.74 -11.94
CA VAL A 676 9.67 -50.92 -12.36
C VAL A 676 9.30 -49.45 -12.15
N VAL A 677 9.95 -48.80 -11.19
CA VAL A 677 9.73 -47.38 -10.89
C VAL A 677 10.77 -46.48 -11.55
N ILE A 678 11.94 -47.05 -11.84
CA ILE A 678 12.98 -46.41 -12.66
C ILE A 678 13.40 -47.42 -13.74
N ASP A 679 13.12 -47.08 -15.00
CA ASP A 679 13.44 -47.84 -16.21
C ASP A 679 14.60 -47.13 -16.92
N ALA A 680 15.79 -47.73 -16.86
CA ALA A 680 17.04 -47.08 -17.23
C ALA A 680 17.69 -47.72 -18.47
N ALA A 681 18.11 -46.91 -19.43
CA ALA A 681 18.83 -47.39 -20.62
C ALA A 681 20.24 -47.95 -20.28
N THR A 682 20.80 -47.54 -19.15
CA THR A 682 22.07 -48.02 -18.60
C THR A 682 21.88 -48.49 -17.14
N PRO A 683 22.76 -49.35 -16.59
CA PRO A 683 22.63 -49.79 -15.20
C PRO A 683 22.64 -48.61 -14.21
N VAL A 684 21.67 -48.54 -13.30
CA VAL A 684 21.63 -47.53 -12.23
C VAL A 684 22.86 -47.67 -11.32
N ALA A 685 23.57 -46.56 -11.09
CA ALA A 685 24.69 -46.48 -10.18
C ALA A 685 24.25 -45.95 -8.80
N GLY A 686 24.53 -46.68 -7.73
CA GLY A 686 24.18 -46.31 -6.36
C GLY A 686 22.91 -47.00 -5.83
N GLN A 687 22.40 -46.51 -4.71
CA GLN A 687 21.16 -46.97 -4.08
C GLN A 687 20.56 -45.82 -3.25
N PHE A 688 19.25 -45.85 -3.03
CA PHE A 688 18.61 -44.91 -2.11
C PHE A 688 19.06 -45.18 -0.68
N SER A 689 19.39 -44.11 0.05
CA SER A 689 19.80 -44.17 1.45
C SER A 689 18.73 -44.77 2.35
N ASN A 690 17.46 -44.63 1.95
CA ASN A 690 16.32 -45.11 2.70
C ASN A 690 15.79 -46.51 2.32
N ALA A 691 16.40 -47.17 1.32
CA ALA A 691 15.84 -48.38 0.73
C ALA A 691 16.86 -49.46 0.33
N PRO A 692 17.74 -49.95 1.25
CA PRO A 692 18.65 -51.04 0.91
C PRO A 692 17.91 -52.29 0.35
N PRO A 693 18.50 -53.04 -0.60
CA PRO A 693 17.85 -54.22 -1.18
C PRO A 693 17.32 -55.22 -0.14
N GLY A 694 16.06 -55.62 -0.29
CA GLY A 694 15.39 -56.56 0.61
C GLY A 694 15.01 -56.01 2.00
N VAL A 695 15.46 -54.81 2.36
CA VAL A 695 14.95 -54.06 3.51
C VAL A 695 13.62 -53.43 3.11
N GLY A 696 12.72 -53.34 4.07
CA GLY A 696 11.44 -52.74 3.78
C GLY A 696 11.48 -51.22 3.82
N LEU A 697 10.62 -50.62 3.01
CA LEU A 697 10.56 -49.20 2.73
C LEU A 697 9.11 -48.74 2.83
N LEU A 698 8.86 -47.66 3.56
CA LEU A 698 7.56 -46.99 3.57
C LEU A 698 7.46 -46.13 2.30
N ILE A 699 6.44 -46.38 1.49
CA ILE A 699 6.16 -45.63 0.26
C ILE A 699 4.71 -45.20 0.33
N GLY A 700 4.48 -43.89 0.44
CA GLY A 700 3.16 -43.32 0.59
C GLY A 700 2.35 -43.92 1.73
N THR A 701 1.28 -44.67 1.41
CA THR A 701 0.43 -45.34 2.40
C THR A 701 0.68 -46.85 2.50
N ASP A 702 1.75 -47.34 1.89
CA ASP A 702 2.09 -48.76 1.82
C ASP A 702 3.54 -49.08 2.23
N TYR A 703 3.86 -50.37 2.23
CA TYR A 703 5.18 -50.90 2.50
C TYR A 703 5.70 -51.78 1.37
N ALA A 704 6.81 -51.35 0.80
CA ALA A 704 7.52 -52.02 -0.29
C ALA A 704 8.83 -52.62 0.21
N ARG A 705 9.54 -53.30 -0.69
CA ARG A 705 10.97 -53.57 -0.59
C ARG A 705 11.60 -53.39 -1.96
N ILE A 706 12.85 -52.96 -2.00
CA ILE A 706 13.62 -52.99 -3.26
C ILE A 706 14.00 -54.43 -3.59
N GLN A 707 13.64 -54.88 -4.79
CA GLN A 707 14.04 -56.18 -5.32
C GLN A 707 15.43 -56.11 -5.95
N THR A 708 15.67 -55.13 -6.83
CA THR A 708 16.96 -54.86 -7.47
C THR A 708 17.08 -53.37 -7.83
N TYR A 709 18.32 -52.89 -7.93
CA TYR A 709 18.66 -51.59 -8.50
C TYR A 709 19.23 -51.69 -9.92
N THR A 710 19.65 -52.88 -10.37
CA THR A 710 20.29 -53.06 -11.68
C THR A 710 19.62 -54.18 -12.48
N PRO A 711 19.37 -53.99 -13.81
CA PRO A 711 19.56 -52.74 -14.55
C PRO A 711 18.56 -51.63 -14.16
N ASP A 712 17.40 -52.00 -13.62
CA ASP A 712 16.30 -51.11 -13.24
C ASP A 712 16.08 -51.08 -11.72
N VAL A 713 15.39 -50.04 -11.22
CA VAL A 713 14.88 -50.04 -9.84
C VAL A 713 13.50 -50.68 -9.79
N VAL A 714 13.43 -51.86 -9.20
CA VAL A 714 12.21 -52.67 -9.09
C VAL A 714 11.78 -52.76 -7.64
N ILE A 715 10.53 -52.43 -7.36
CA ILE A 715 9.92 -52.57 -6.04
C ILE A 715 8.91 -53.72 -6.01
N ASP A 716 8.90 -54.43 -4.89
CA ASP A 716 7.94 -55.49 -4.60
C ASP A 716 7.06 -55.10 -3.42
N ALA A 717 5.78 -55.43 -3.50
CA ALA A 717 4.90 -55.41 -2.34
C ALA A 717 5.40 -56.40 -1.29
N MET A 718 5.43 -55.99 -0.01
CA MET A 718 5.63 -56.96 1.07
C MET A 718 4.46 -57.95 1.13
N PRO A 719 4.70 -59.22 1.51
CA PRO A 719 3.64 -60.21 1.59
C PRO A 719 2.68 -59.89 2.74
N ASP A 720 1.38 -60.08 2.50
CA ASP A 720 0.35 -59.96 3.53
C ASP A 720 0.59 -60.93 4.69
N GLN A 721 0.37 -60.49 5.91
CA GLN A 721 0.50 -61.32 7.13
C GLN A 721 -0.88 -61.64 7.74
N GLY A 722 -1.93 -61.55 6.93
CA GLY A 722 -3.31 -61.86 7.31
C GLY A 722 -3.98 -60.76 8.13
N LYS A 723 -4.77 -61.15 9.13
CA LYS A 723 -5.62 -60.23 9.94
C LYS A 723 -5.15 -60.05 11.38
N VAL A 724 -4.23 -60.88 11.84
CA VAL A 724 -3.75 -60.89 13.22
C VAL A 724 -2.24 -61.00 13.21
N VAL A 725 -1.58 -60.02 13.82
CA VAL A 725 -0.13 -59.98 13.99
C VAL A 725 0.19 -60.04 15.47
N LYS A 726 1.22 -60.80 15.85
CA LYS A 726 1.73 -60.87 17.22
C LYS A 726 3.23 -60.62 17.21
N GLY A 727 3.72 -59.88 18.20
CA GLY A 727 5.14 -59.59 18.33
C GLY A 727 5.53 -59.14 19.73
N ALA A 728 6.78 -58.75 19.87
CA ALA A 728 7.33 -58.10 21.05
C ALA A 728 8.03 -56.80 20.62
N ASP A 729 7.92 -55.78 21.45
CA ASP A 729 8.65 -54.54 21.25
C ASP A 729 10.15 -54.71 21.65
N ASP A 730 10.97 -53.65 21.67
CA ASP A 730 12.41 -53.79 21.93
C ASP A 730 12.73 -54.05 23.41
N ASP A 731 11.83 -53.69 24.33
CA ASP A 731 11.96 -54.02 25.75
C ASP A 731 11.27 -55.34 26.13
N GLY A 732 10.55 -55.95 25.18
CA GLY A 732 9.91 -57.26 25.31
C GLY A 732 8.42 -57.20 25.63
N THR A 733 7.80 -56.02 25.63
CA THR A 733 6.36 -55.84 25.74
C THR A 733 5.66 -56.54 24.58
N LEU A 734 4.81 -57.52 24.91
CA LEU A 734 4.12 -58.30 23.90
C LEU A 734 2.94 -57.51 23.35
N TYR A 735 2.71 -57.59 22.05
CA TYR A 735 1.56 -56.96 21.41
C TYR A 735 0.81 -57.92 20.48
N THR A 736 -0.48 -57.64 20.28
CA THR A 736 -1.36 -58.29 19.31
C THR A 736 -2.12 -57.22 18.55
N ILE A 737 -1.99 -57.22 17.23
CA ILE A 737 -2.68 -56.32 16.32
C ILE A 737 -3.77 -57.14 15.62
N THR A 738 -4.99 -56.63 15.60
CA THR A 738 -6.12 -57.30 14.95
C THR A 738 -6.85 -56.34 14.02
N LEU A 739 -6.99 -56.72 12.75
CA LEU A 739 -7.81 -56.07 11.74
C LEU A 739 -9.14 -56.82 11.58
N THR A 740 -10.26 -56.15 11.85
CA THR A 740 -11.62 -56.65 11.60
C THR A 740 -12.23 -55.93 10.41
N GLY A 741 -12.96 -56.63 9.54
CA GLY A 741 -13.50 -56.05 8.29
C GLY A 741 -12.56 -56.25 7.09
N PRO A 742 -12.77 -55.53 5.97
CA PRO A 742 -11.91 -55.60 4.77
C PRO A 742 -10.44 -55.19 5.02
N GLY A 743 -9.52 -55.61 4.14
CA GLY A 743 -8.10 -55.23 4.15
C GLY A 743 -7.10 -56.31 4.58
N THR A 744 -5.81 -56.02 4.67
CA THR A 744 -4.79 -56.93 5.23
C THR A 744 -3.80 -56.17 6.11
N LEU A 745 -3.07 -56.89 6.96
CA LEU A 745 -1.99 -56.31 7.77
C LEU A 745 -0.62 -56.65 7.18
N VAL A 746 0.24 -55.64 7.17
CA VAL A 746 1.68 -55.77 6.94
C VAL A 746 2.41 -55.10 8.10
N HIS A 747 3.41 -55.79 8.65
CA HIS A 747 4.23 -55.34 9.76
C HIS A 747 5.69 -55.77 9.56
N GLY A 748 6.60 -55.00 10.12
CA GLY A 748 8.03 -55.29 10.04
C GLY A 748 8.87 -54.23 10.73
N LYS A 749 10.13 -54.11 10.29
CA LYS A 749 11.04 -53.05 10.66
C LYS A 749 11.57 -52.34 9.42
N ASP A 750 11.76 -51.03 9.52
CA ASP A 750 12.48 -50.23 8.54
C ASP A 750 13.99 -50.49 8.63
N GLN A 751 14.77 -49.74 7.84
CA GLN A 751 16.23 -49.80 7.82
C GLN A 751 16.92 -49.38 9.13
N PHE A 752 16.25 -48.58 9.96
CA PHE A 752 16.76 -48.15 11.26
C PHE A 752 16.35 -49.13 12.37
N GLY A 753 15.67 -50.22 12.02
CA GLY A 753 15.16 -51.22 12.94
C GLY A 753 13.90 -50.79 13.68
N GLN A 754 13.30 -49.67 13.29
CA GLN A 754 12.07 -49.14 13.87
C GLN A 754 10.86 -49.89 13.30
N ARG A 755 9.86 -50.17 14.14
CA ARG A 755 8.66 -50.90 13.71
C ARG A 755 7.71 -49.98 12.94
N PHE A 756 7.08 -50.53 11.92
CA PHE A 756 5.95 -49.92 11.20
C PHE A 756 4.75 -50.86 11.18
N LEU A 757 3.58 -50.29 10.89
CA LEU A 757 2.33 -51.02 10.67
C LEU A 757 1.63 -50.45 9.44
N VAL A 758 1.26 -51.31 8.49
CA VAL A 758 0.46 -50.92 7.33
C VAL A 758 -0.83 -51.73 7.28
N VAL A 759 -1.92 -51.06 6.94
CA VAL A 759 -3.22 -51.68 6.62
C VAL A 759 -3.51 -51.43 5.14
N ARG A 760 -3.57 -52.50 4.34
CA ARG A 760 -3.92 -52.43 2.91
C ARG A 760 -5.39 -52.65 2.67
N ASP A 761 -5.90 -52.15 1.55
CA ASP A 761 -7.29 -52.34 1.09
C ASP A 761 -8.35 -52.10 2.19
N ALA A 762 -8.08 -51.15 3.09
CA ALA A 762 -8.97 -50.84 4.19
C ALA A 762 -10.19 -50.08 3.66
N THR A 763 -11.33 -50.27 4.31
CA THR A 763 -12.55 -49.52 3.99
C THR A 763 -13.06 -48.85 5.25
N THR A 764 -14.01 -47.93 5.12
CA THR A 764 -14.67 -47.32 6.28
C THR A 764 -15.39 -48.33 7.20
N ALA A 765 -15.50 -49.61 6.82
CA ALA A 765 -15.98 -50.70 7.69
C ALA A 765 -14.86 -51.40 8.48
N SER A 766 -13.60 -51.20 8.12
CA SER A 766 -12.42 -51.83 8.71
C SER A 766 -12.10 -51.23 10.08
N LYS A 767 -11.63 -52.06 11.02
CA LYS A 767 -11.28 -51.67 12.39
C LYS A 767 -9.92 -52.26 12.77
N LEU A 768 -9.01 -51.39 13.18
CA LEU A 768 -7.68 -51.76 13.66
C LEU A 768 -7.64 -51.66 15.19
N SER A 769 -7.11 -52.69 15.85
CA SER A 769 -6.93 -52.72 17.30
C SER A 769 -5.53 -53.20 17.66
N VAL A 770 -4.90 -52.55 18.63
CA VAL A 770 -3.59 -52.93 19.16
C VAL A 770 -3.74 -53.17 20.67
N ALA A 771 -3.57 -54.43 21.07
CA ALA A 771 -3.56 -54.83 22.47
C ALA A 771 -2.12 -55.15 22.89
N THR A 772 -1.71 -54.66 24.06
CA THR A 772 -0.40 -54.96 24.65
C THR A 772 -0.57 -55.76 25.93
N LYS A 773 0.47 -56.52 26.28
CA LYS A 773 0.60 -57.21 27.56
C LYS A 773 1.90 -56.78 28.19
N ALA A 774 1.78 -56.21 29.40
CA ALA A 774 2.92 -55.71 30.15
C ALA A 774 4.04 -56.74 30.27
N ASN A 775 5.27 -56.27 30.12
CA ASN A 775 6.45 -56.98 30.61
C ASN A 775 6.77 -56.46 32.04
N GLY A 776 7.96 -56.73 32.56
CA GLY A 776 8.39 -56.21 33.86
C GLY A 776 8.73 -54.70 33.89
N SER A 777 8.66 -54.02 32.73
CA SER A 777 9.02 -52.61 32.51
C SER A 777 7.76 -51.75 32.37
N ASP A 778 7.02 -51.89 31.26
CA ASP A 778 5.77 -51.19 30.99
C ASP A 778 4.79 -52.04 30.15
N ASP A 779 3.77 -51.41 29.56
CA ASP A 779 2.80 -52.05 28.67
C ASP A 779 2.61 -51.29 27.35
N VAL A 780 3.63 -50.56 26.92
CA VAL A 780 3.60 -49.66 25.77
C VAL A 780 4.27 -50.36 24.58
N VAL A 781 3.78 -50.11 23.38
CA VAL A 781 4.46 -50.53 22.15
C VAL A 781 4.74 -49.31 21.29
N THR A 782 5.94 -49.25 20.71
CA THR A 782 6.33 -48.16 19.82
C THR A 782 6.45 -48.64 18.38
N PHE A 783 5.73 -47.96 17.48
CA PHE A 783 5.84 -48.07 16.03
C PHE A 783 6.53 -46.81 15.53
N GLY A 784 7.85 -46.77 15.73
CA GLY A 784 8.69 -45.59 15.49
C GLY A 784 8.68 -45.13 14.04
N ALA A 785 8.63 -46.06 13.09
CA ALA A 785 8.57 -45.75 11.67
C ALA A 785 7.16 -45.33 11.19
N GLY A 786 6.14 -45.50 12.04
CA GLY A 786 4.79 -45.00 11.79
C GLY A 786 3.71 -46.06 11.58
N VAL A 787 2.49 -45.56 11.35
CA VAL A 787 1.29 -46.35 11.04
C VAL A 787 0.69 -45.82 9.75
N LEU A 788 0.53 -46.66 8.74
CA LEU A 788 -0.04 -46.31 7.44
C LEU A 788 -1.33 -47.10 7.18
N VAL A 789 -2.29 -46.45 6.52
CA VAL A 789 -3.57 -47.04 6.17
C VAL A 789 -3.91 -46.69 4.73
N ASN A 790 -3.77 -47.65 3.81
CA ASN A 790 -4.34 -47.51 2.49
C ASN A 790 -5.86 -47.79 2.56
N GLY A 791 -6.66 -46.74 2.34
CA GLY A 791 -8.10 -46.73 2.45
C GLY A 791 -8.60 -46.08 3.74
N GLY A 792 -9.84 -46.35 4.13
CA GLY A 792 -10.46 -45.77 5.33
C GLY A 792 -10.48 -46.73 6.53
N LEU A 793 -10.80 -46.21 7.73
CA LEU A 793 -11.09 -47.02 8.93
C LEU A 793 -12.33 -46.51 9.65
N ALA A 794 -13.16 -47.42 10.17
CA ALA A 794 -14.15 -47.09 11.19
C ALA A 794 -13.47 -46.71 12.52
N SER A 795 -12.38 -47.39 12.89
CA SER A 795 -11.67 -47.13 14.14
C SER A 795 -10.24 -47.67 14.18
N LEU A 796 -9.32 -46.90 14.74
CA LEU A 796 -8.04 -47.35 15.32
C LEU A 796 -8.14 -47.29 16.86
N THR A 797 -8.08 -48.44 17.54
CA THR A 797 -8.11 -48.53 19.02
C THR A 797 -6.77 -49.04 19.56
N ALA A 798 -5.92 -48.13 20.02
CA ALA A 798 -4.53 -48.42 20.37
C ALA A 798 -4.00 -47.53 21.51
N SER A 799 -4.73 -47.36 22.62
CA SER A 799 -4.39 -46.39 23.69
C SER A 799 -3.02 -46.55 24.39
N LYS A 800 -2.27 -47.61 24.07
CA LYS A 800 -0.90 -47.90 24.56
C LYS A 800 0.15 -47.92 23.44
N LEU A 801 -0.22 -47.43 22.25
CA LEU A 801 0.63 -47.33 21.08
C LEU A 801 1.28 -45.95 21.02
N ASN A 802 2.60 -45.90 21.00
CA ASN A 802 3.34 -44.74 20.56
C ASN A 802 3.57 -44.84 19.05
N ILE A 803 3.23 -43.78 18.33
CA ILE A 803 3.53 -43.61 16.91
C ILE A 803 4.70 -42.62 16.82
N GLY A 804 5.72 -42.97 16.05
CA GLY A 804 6.86 -42.08 15.82
C GLY A 804 6.60 -41.16 14.64
N THR A 805 7.34 -41.35 13.55
CA THR A 805 7.47 -40.40 12.44
C THR A 805 6.17 -40.04 11.72
N GLN A 806 5.21 -40.96 11.57
CA GLN A 806 4.03 -40.70 10.75
C GLN A 806 2.79 -41.52 11.09
N PHE A 807 1.62 -40.90 10.93
CA PHE A 807 0.32 -41.58 10.94
C PHE A 807 -0.51 -41.13 9.73
N ARG A 808 -0.45 -41.90 8.63
CA ARG A 808 -1.06 -41.51 7.36
C ARG A 808 -2.20 -42.42 6.94
N SER A 809 -3.19 -41.86 6.25
CA SER A 809 -4.28 -42.64 5.65
C SER A 809 -4.76 -42.03 4.35
N SER A 810 -4.92 -42.85 3.29
CA SER A 810 -5.44 -42.41 1.98
C SER A 810 -6.97 -42.30 1.94
N GLY A 811 -7.67 -42.74 2.99
CA GLY A 811 -9.11 -42.54 3.17
C GLY A 811 -9.45 -42.01 4.57
N PRO A 812 -10.75 -41.80 4.87
CA PRO A 812 -11.15 -41.24 6.16
C PRO A 812 -11.03 -42.27 7.29
N ILE A 813 -10.46 -41.84 8.41
CA ILE A 813 -10.50 -42.56 9.68
C ILE A 813 -11.55 -41.92 10.59
N ALA A 814 -12.62 -42.65 10.92
CA ALA A 814 -13.70 -42.08 11.72
C ALA A 814 -13.30 -41.85 13.18
N THR A 815 -12.54 -42.78 13.77
CA THR A 815 -12.00 -42.63 15.13
C THR A 815 -10.57 -43.16 15.22
N ALA A 816 -9.67 -42.42 15.85
CA ALA A 816 -8.32 -42.85 16.15
C ALA A 816 -8.01 -42.62 17.63
N THR A 817 -7.53 -43.65 18.31
CA THR A 817 -7.06 -43.57 19.70
C THR A 817 -5.68 -44.20 19.79
N PHE A 818 -4.69 -43.41 20.20
CA PHE A 818 -3.32 -43.87 20.46
C PHE A 818 -2.77 -43.21 21.74
N ARG A 819 -1.55 -43.56 22.16
CA ARG A 819 -0.92 -42.97 23.34
C ARG A 819 -0.21 -41.68 22.97
N ASP A 820 0.90 -41.74 22.27
CA ASP A 820 1.65 -40.55 21.87
C ASP A 820 1.90 -40.55 20.37
N PHE A 821 1.94 -39.36 19.78
CA PHE A 821 2.61 -39.09 18.51
C PHE A 821 3.88 -38.29 18.80
N GLN A 822 5.04 -38.83 18.43
CA GLN A 822 6.36 -38.25 18.73
C GLN A 822 7.01 -37.77 17.43
N ASN A 823 7.38 -36.50 17.37
CA ASN A 823 8.11 -35.92 16.24
C ASN A 823 9.51 -36.54 16.17
N LEU A 824 9.75 -37.30 15.10
CA LEU A 824 11.01 -37.94 14.77
C LEU A 824 11.43 -37.61 13.33
N ASN A 825 11.11 -36.40 12.85
CA ASN A 825 11.36 -35.93 11.48
C ASN A 825 10.47 -36.60 10.41
N GLY A 826 9.16 -36.64 10.63
CA GLY A 826 8.22 -37.15 9.62
C GLY A 826 7.06 -36.21 9.35
N PRO A 827 6.15 -36.56 8.41
CA PRO A 827 5.03 -35.70 7.97
C PRO A 827 3.90 -35.52 9.00
N GLY A 828 4.07 -35.95 10.25
CA GLY A 828 3.04 -35.83 11.28
C GLY A 828 1.86 -36.79 11.08
N ILE A 829 0.67 -36.31 11.43
CA ILE A 829 -0.60 -37.03 11.27
C ILE A 829 -1.34 -36.51 10.04
N GLU A 830 -1.49 -37.33 9.01
CA GLU A 830 -2.18 -36.96 7.77
C GLU A 830 -3.31 -37.94 7.42
N LEU A 831 -4.56 -37.53 7.65
CA LEU A 831 -5.72 -38.39 7.43
C LEU A 831 -6.57 -37.82 6.29
N ALA A 832 -6.61 -38.52 5.15
CA ALA A 832 -7.42 -38.10 4.01
C ALA A 832 -8.94 -38.15 4.30
N GLY A 833 -9.73 -37.70 3.33
CA GLY A 833 -11.18 -37.67 3.41
C GLY A 833 -11.75 -36.43 2.72
N THR A 834 -13.04 -36.23 2.89
CA THR A 834 -13.75 -35.03 2.44
C THR A 834 -14.47 -34.39 3.63
N ALA A 835 -14.87 -33.13 3.51
CA ALA A 835 -15.62 -32.42 4.56
C ALA A 835 -16.91 -33.16 5.03
N VAL A 836 -17.48 -34.05 4.20
CA VAL A 836 -18.64 -34.90 4.56
C VAL A 836 -18.27 -35.98 5.58
N ASN A 837 -17.03 -36.46 5.53
CA ASN A 837 -16.52 -37.44 6.49
C ASN A 837 -16.25 -36.78 7.85
N LYS A 838 -16.28 -37.59 8.91
CA LYS A 838 -16.08 -37.13 10.30
C LYS A 838 -14.97 -37.94 10.94
N THR A 839 -14.01 -37.26 11.54
CA THR A 839 -12.86 -37.85 12.23
C THR A 839 -12.81 -37.39 13.68
N ALA A 840 -12.42 -38.28 14.59
CA ALA A 840 -12.12 -37.95 15.98
C ALA A 840 -10.80 -38.60 16.40
N ILE A 841 -9.89 -37.81 16.97
CA ILE A 841 -8.57 -38.26 17.43
C ILE A 841 -8.51 -38.13 18.96
N THR A 842 -7.98 -39.15 19.62
CA THR A 842 -7.66 -39.13 21.05
C THR A 842 -6.24 -39.62 21.27
N ALA A 843 -5.44 -38.79 21.93
CA ALA A 843 -4.05 -39.06 22.26
C ALA A 843 -3.72 -38.54 23.67
N ARG A 844 -2.58 -38.93 24.20
CA ARG A 844 -1.96 -38.34 25.39
C ARG A 844 -1.11 -37.14 24.98
N ASN A 845 -0.17 -37.31 24.06
CA ASN A 845 0.65 -36.23 23.49
C ASN A 845 0.61 -36.27 21.96
N ILE A 846 0.69 -35.10 21.35
CA ILE A 846 0.96 -34.92 19.92
C ILE A 846 1.98 -33.80 19.81
N THR A 847 3.14 -34.10 19.24
CA THR A 847 4.25 -33.14 19.15
C THR A 847 4.57 -32.73 17.72
N ASP A 848 3.62 -32.89 16.80
CA ASP A 848 3.79 -32.65 15.37
C ASP A 848 2.43 -32.33 14.74
N ASP A 849 2.45 -31.93 13.48
CA ASP A 849 1.30 -31.49 12.71
C ASP A 849 0.15 -32.51 12.65
N VAL A 850 -1.08 -31.98 12.59
CA VAL A 850 -2.32 -32.74 12.42
C VAL A 850 -3.11 -32.19 11.25
N ARG A 851 -3.06 -32.90 10.12
CA ARG A 851 -3.74 -32.54 8.87
C ARG A 851 -4.84 -33.55 8.57
N VAL A 852 -6.08 -33.09 8.48
CA VAL A 852 -7.25 -33.98 8.28
C VAL A 852 -8.11 -33.47 7.13
N GLY A 853 -8.20 -34.21 6.02
CA GLY A 853 -9.07 -33.89 4.89
C GLY A 853 -10.58 -34.02 5.19
N ALA A 854 -10.93 -34.69 6.28
CA ALA A 854 -12.29 -34.81 6.82
C ALA A 854 -12.63 -33.70 7.82
N THR A 855 -13.92 -33.55 8.18
CA THR A 855 -14.28 -32.72 9.33
C THR A 855 -13.71 -33.34 10.62
N LEU A 856 -12.80 -32.63 11.29
CA LEU A 856 -12.21 -33.05 12.56
C LEU A 856 -13.18 -32.75 13.71
N THR A 857 -14.11 -33.64 13.98
CA THR A 857 -15.16 -33.46 15.00
C THR A 857 -14.61 -33.32 16.43
N SER A 858 -13.48 -33.96 16.73
CA SER A 858 -12.82 -33.84 18.04
C SER A 858 -11.34 -34.17 17.95
N LEU A 859 -10.49 -33.35 18.57
CA LEU A 859 -9.09 -33.65 18.86
C LEU A 859 -8.89 -33.58 20.38
N LYS A 860 -8.65 -34.71 21.03
CA LYS A 860 -8.46 -34.78 22.48
C LYS A 860 -7.04 -35.21 22.81
N VAL A 861 -6.26 -34.29 23.36
CA VAL A 861 -4.88 -34.54 23.78
C VAL A 861 -4.81 -34.42 25.30
N ALA A 862 -4.57 -35.53 26.00
CA ALA A 862 -4.68 -35.55 27.46
C ALA A 862 -3.61 -34.71 28.19
N GLN A 863 -2.48 -34.45 27.52
CA GLN A 863 -1.34 -33.70 28.02
C GLN A 863 -1.00 -32.56 27.04
N ALA A 864 0.03 -32.71 26.20
CA ALA A 864 0.56 -31.60 25.40
C ALA A 864 0.27 -31.76 23.89
N LEU A 865 -0.20 -30.67 23.28
CA LEU A 865 -0.25 -30.44 21.84
C LEU A 865 0.81 -29.37 21.51
N SER A 866 2.06 -29.77 21.29
CA SER A 866 3.21 -28.84 21.17
C SER A 866 4.44 -29.53 20.61
N ALA A 867 5.22 -28.88 19.76
CA ALA A 867 6.36 -29.51 19.06
C ALA A 867 7.60 -29.71 19.95
N GLY A 868 7.63 -29.14 21.15
CA GLY A 868 8.77 -29.13 22.06
C GLY A 868 9.08 -27.70 22.49
N GLN A 869 10.10 -27.48 23.32
CA GLN A 869 10.41 -26.14 23.86
C GLN A 869 11.06 -25.18 22.85
N PHE A 870 11.49 -25.68 21.68
CA PHE A 870 12.27 -24.91 20.68
C PHE A 870 11.83 -25.20 19.23
N ALA A 871 10.67 -25.81 19.05
CA ALA A 871 10.14 -26.10 17.73
C ALA A 871 8.93 -25.20 17.49
N ASP A 872 8.64 -24.93 16.23
CA ASP A 872 7.49 -24.15 15.83
C ASP A 872 6.18 -24.73 16.39
N PRO A 873 5.14 -23.90 16.60
CA PRO A 873 3.85 -24.38 17.05
C PRO A 873 3.32 -25.52 16.17
N VAL A 874 2.68 -26.52 16.78
CA VAL A 874 2.03 -27.61 16.03
C VAL A 874 0.90 -27.06 15.18
N THR A 875 0.88 -27.36 13.87
CA THR A 875 -0.25 -26.96 13.02
C THR A 875 -1.37 -27.99 13.06
N VAL A 876 -2.60 -27.55 13.34
CA VAL A 876 -3.82 -28.37 13.25
C VAL A 876 -4.73 -27.82 12.15
N SER A 877 -4.94 -28.60 11.09
CA SER A 877 -5.76 -28.20 9.95
C SER A 877 -6.81 -29.23 9.53
N ALA A 878 -8.01 -28.73 9.20
CA ALA A 878 -9.11 -29.50 8.62
C ALA A 878 -10.13 -28.57 7.94
N PRO A 879 -10.99 -29.06 7.00
CA PRO A 879 -12.05 -28.24 6.42
C PRO A 879 -13.02 -27.62 7.44
N ALA A 880 -13.25 -28.30 8.56
CA ALA A 880 -13.95 -27.79 9.73
C ALA A 880 -13.47 -28.51 10.98
N ILE A 881 -13.42 -27.81 12.11
CA ILE A 881 -12.93 -28.36 13.38
C ILE A 881 -14.05 -28.27 14.43
N GLY A 882 -14.36 -29.39 15.07
CA GLY A 882 -15.28 -29.47 16.19
C GLY A 882 -14.62 -28.94 17.45
N THR A 883 -14.30 -29.85 18.38
CA THR A 883 -13.66 -29.49 19.66
C THR A 883 -12.21 -29.93 19.72
N VAL A 884 -11.29 -29.01 19.99
CA VAL A 884 -9.91 -29.30 20.37
C VAL A 884 -9.79 -29.16 21.88
N THR A 885 -9.31 -30.19 22.56
CA THR A 885 -9.02 -30.15 24.00
C THR A 885 -7.61 -30.62 24.29
N ALA A 886 -6.85 -29.83 25.05
CA ALA A 886 -5.50 -30.16 25.49
C ALA A 886 -5.29 -29.76 26.97
N LYS A 887 -4.27 -30.30 27.66
CA LYS A 887 -3.86 -29.76 28.96
C LYS A 887 -2.96 -28.54 28.79
N SER A 888 -2.07 -28.55 27.81
CA SER A 888 -1.28 -27.41 27.34
C SER A 888 -1.21 -27.47 25.82
N ALA A 889 -1.15 -26.32 25.16
CA ALA A 889 -1.02 -26.27 23.71
C ALA A 889 -0.12 -25.12 23.28
N ASP A 890 0.79 -25.44 22.37
CA ASP A 890 1.60 -24.50 21.60
C ASP A 890 1.39 -24.89 20.14
N ALA A 891 0.36 -24.31 19.54
CA ALA A 891 -0.24 -24.84 18.33
C ALA A 891 -1.03 -23.79 17.54
N ASP A 892 -0.81 -23.78 16.24
CA ASP A 892 -1.60 -23.01 15.29
C ASP A 892 -2.78 -23.85 14.79
N ILE A 893 -3.98 -23.27 14.80
CA ILE A 893 -5.21 -23.96 14.42
C ILE A 893 -5.86 -23.23 13.25
N THR A 894 -5.85 -23.88 12.08
CA THR A 894 -6.32 -23.27 10.83
C THR A 894 -7.42 -24.09 10.18
N THR A 895 -8.57 -23.46 9.90
CA THR A 895 -9.69 -24.11 9.22
C THR A 895 -10.48 -23.12 8.38
N PRO A 896 -10.79 -23.40 7.09
CA PRO A 896 -11.70 -22.56 6.30
C PRO A 896 -13.15 -22.63 6.81
N GLY A 897 -13.51 -23.66 7.57
CA GLY A 897 -14.80 -23.80 8.22
C GLY A 897 -14.82 -23.25 9.66
N LYS A 898 -15.87 -23.62 10.40
CA LYS A 898 -16.04 -23.25 11.81
C LYS A 898 -15.15 -24.11 12.72
N LEU A 899 -14.49 -23.48 13.69
CA LEU A 899 -13.97 -24.12 14.91
C LEU A 899 -15.05 -24.07 15.99
N THR A 900 -15.55 -25.21 16.50
CA THR A 900 -16.63 -25.21 17.51
C THR A 900 -16.14 -24.80 18.90
N ALA A 901 -15.02 -25.35 19.35
CA ALA A 901 -14.39 -24.97 20.61
C ALA A 901 -12.90 -25.34 20.66
N LEU A 902 -12.08 -24.45 21.21
CA LEU A 902 -10.73 -24.74 21.70
C LEU A 902 -10.73 -24.64 23.23
N VAL A 903 -10.33 -25.70 23.92
CA VAL A 903 -10.31 -25.79 25.39
C VAL A 903 -8.98 -26.34 25.87
N VAL A 904 -8.11 -25.44 26.33
CA VAL A 904 -6.79 -25.75 26.88
C VAL A 904 -6.85 -25.62 28.41
N GLY A 905 -6.49 -26.69 29.12
CA GLY A 905 -6.50 -26.75 30.58
C GLY A 905 -5.35 -26.00 31.27
N GLY A 906 -4.48 -25.36 30.49
CA GLY A 906 -3.24 -24.69 30.86
C GLY A 906 -3.00 -23.51 29.93
N ASN A 907 -1.74 -23.14 29.71
CA ASN A 907 -1.43 -22.04 28.78
C ASN A 907 -1.64 -22.48 27.33
N TYR A 908 -2.11 -21.53 26.52
CA TYR A 908 -2.14 -21.63 25.05
C TYR A 908 -1.15 -20.62 24.48
N SER A 909 -0.43 -21.02 23.44
CA SER A 909 0.43 -20.18 22.60
C SER A 909 0.13 -20.54 21.14
N GLY A 910 0.00 -19.55 20.26
CA GLY A 910 -0.24 -19.74 18.83
C GLY A 910 -1.43 -18.96 18.26
N GLU A 911 -1.69 -19.16 16.98
CA GLU A 911 -2.75 -18.53 16.21
C GLU A 911 -3.95 -19.46 16.01
N VAL A 912 -5.16 -18.91 16.07
CA VAL A 912 -6.40 -19.60 15.69
C VAL A 912 -7.08 -18.84 14.55
N THR A 913 -7.04 -19.43 13.35
CA THR A 913 -7.69 -18.90 12.15
C THR A 913 -8.85 -19.79 11.70
N ALA A 914 -10.08 -19.25 11.75
CA ALA A 914 -11.30 -19.97 11.37
C ALA A 914 -12.35 -19.08 10.72
N ALA A 915 -13.30 -19.62 9.95
CA ALA A 915 -14.45 -18.82 9.50
C ALA A 915 -15.31 -18.31 10.67
N ALA A 916 -15.37 -19.07 11.76
CA ALA A 916 -15.92 -18.65 13.04
C ALA A 916 -15.31 -19.51 14.15
N ILE A 917 -15.05 -18.88 15.30
CA ILE A 917 -14.51 -19.53 16.50
C ILE A 917 -15.63 -19.59 17.54
N GLY A 918 -16.18 -20.77 17.81
CA GLY A 918 -17.37 -20.92 18.67
C GLY A 918 -17.11 -20.73 20.16
N LYS A 919 -15.93 -21.09 20.65
CA LYS A 919 -15.48 -20.89 22.04
C LYS A 919 -13.95 -20.99 22.10
N PHE A 920 -13.31 -20.11 22.86
CA PHE A 920 -11.91 -20.22 23.24
C PHE A 920 -11.80 -20.27 24.77
N GLN A 921 -11.02 -21.20 25.30
CA GLN A 921 -10.74 -21.30 26.72
C GLN A 921 -9.29 -21.74 26.97
N ALA A 922 -8.58 -21.00 27.82
CA ALA A 922 -7.24 -21.31 28.31
C ALA A 922 -7.12 -20.97 29.81
N VAL A 923 -6.01 -21.31 30.45
CA VAL A 923 -5.62 -20.75 31.76
C VAL A 923 -4.89 -19.42 31.57
N GLY A 924 -4.09 -19.28 30.51
CA GLY A 924 -3.40 -18.04 30.16
C GLY A 924 -2.59 -18.22 28.86
N GLY A 925 -1.57 -17.40 28.66
CA GLY A 925 -0.64 -17.49 27.54
C GLY A 925 -0.79 -16.36 26.53
N ASP A 926 -0.51 -16.66 25.27
CA ASP A 926 -0.56 -15.74 24.13
C ASP A 926 -1.45 -16.32 23.03
N ALA A 927 -2.33 -15.52 22.45
CA ALA A 927 -3.29 -16.01 21.48
C ALA A 927 -3.68 -14.93 20.46
N THR A 928 -3.60 -15.28 19.19
CA THR A 928 -4.21 -14.48 18.12
C THR A 928 -5.46 -15.20 17.61
N LEU A 929 -6.61 -14.55 17.65
CA LEU A 929 -7.88 -15.12 17.21
C LEU A 929 -8.41 -14.39 15.97
N THR A 930 -8.35 -15.05 14.82
CA THR A 930 -8.82 -14.51 13.54
C THR A 930 -10.08 -15.25 13.06
N ALA A 931 -11.19 -14.53 12.98
CA ALA A 931 -12.45 -15.04 12.47
C ALA A 931 -12.76 -14.43 11.08
N THR A 932 -12.35 -15.11 10.02
CA THR A 932 -12.32 -14.57 8.64
C THR A 932 -13.71 -14.35 8.02
N GLY A 933 -14.70 -15.14 8.45
CA GLY A 933 -16.01 -15.20 7.79
C GLY A 933 -15.95 -15.98 6.48
N ALA A 934 -16.64 -17.11 6.41
CA ALA A 934 -16.87 -17.81 5.15
C ALA A 934 -18.11 -17.23 4.45
N PRO A 935 -18.33 -17.47 3.14
CA PRO A 935 -19.57 -17.12 2.48
C PRO A 935 -20.81 -17.60 3.26
N GLY A 936 -21.63 -16.65 3.73
CA GLY A 936 -22.82 -16.93 4.55
C GLY A 936 -22.58 -17.12 6.05
N VAL A 937 -21.34 -16.98 6.54
CA VAL A 937 -20.97 -17.05 7.97
C VAL A 937 -20.36 -15.71 8.39
N VAL A 938 -20.94 -15.08 9.40
CA VAL A 938 -20.34 -13.89 10.02
C VAL A 938 -19.08 -14.33 10.78
N GLY A 939 -17.93 -13.77 10.41
CA GLY A 939 -16.64 -13.95 11.09
C GLY A 939 -16.77 -13.60 12.57
N SER A 940 -16.99 -14.59 13.43
CA SER A 940 -17.35 -14.35 14.83
C SER A 940 -16.54 -15.19 15.78
N VAL A 941 -16.22 -14.59 16.93
CA VAL A 941 -15.62 -15.25 18.08
C VAL A 941 -16.66 -15.33 19.19
N GLY A 942 -16.89 -16.55 19.66
CA GLY A 942 -17.78 -16.88 20.76
C GLY A 942 -17.19 -16.49 22.11
N PRO A 943 -17.50 -17.20 23.20
CA PRO A 943 -16.95 -16.86 24.51
C PRO A 943 -15.46 -17.16 24.56
N VAL A 944 -14.67 -16.16 24.97
CA VAL A 944 -13.24 -16.26 25.27
C VAL A 944 -13.09 -16.27 26.78
N THR A 945 -12.46 -17.30 27.34
CA THR A 945 -12.28 -17.44 28.80
C THR A 945 -10.83 -17.76 29.16
N SER A 946 -10.20 -16.93 29.99
CA SER A 946 -8.94 -17.25 30.67
C SER A 946 -9.19 -17.34 32.19
N SER A 947 -8.87 -18.49 32.79
CA SER A 947 -9.12 -18.74 34.22
C SER A 947 -7.91 -18.54 35.13
N GLY A 948 -6.71 -18.37 34.57
CA GLY A 948 -5.46 -18.29 35.33
C GLY A 948 -5.15 -16.90 35.86
N PRO A 949 -4.27 -16.84 36.87
CA PRO A 949 -3.85 -15.59 37.49
C PRO A 949 -2.90 -14.76 36.62
N ASP A 950 -2.14 -15.42 35.74
CA ASP A 950 -1.05 -14.81 34.96
C ASP A 950 -1.54 -13.94 33.80
N GLY A 951 -2.84 -13.98 33.51
CA GLY A 951 -3.45 -13.18 32.45
C GLY A 951 -3.48 -13.89 31.10
N LEU A 952 -3.69 -13.11 30.05
CA LEU A 952 -3.73 -13.55 28.66
C LEU A 952 -3.31 -12.36 27.79
N THR A 953 -2.25 -12.52 27.00
CA THR A 953 -2.02 -11.67 25.83
C THR A 953 -2.95 -12.20 24.74
N LEU A 954 -3.76 -11.31 24.17
CA LEU A 954 -4.81 -11.72 23.24
C LEU A 954 -5.02 -10.64 22.21
N ASP A 955 -4.94 -11.01 20.94
CA ASP A 955 -5.39 -10.19 19.82
C ASP A 955 -6.59 -10.85 19.13
N ILE A 956 -7.51 -10.02 18.64
CA ILE A 956 -8.75 -10.50 18.01
C ILE A 956 -9.03 -9.69 16.74
N ASN A 957 -9.15 -10.39 15.61
CA ASN A 957 -9.70 -9.86 14.38
C ASN A 957 -10.99 -10.61 14.02
N ALA A 958 -12.14 -9.97 14.17
CA ALA A 958 -13.44 -10.60 13.93
C ALA A 958 -14.54 -9.58 13.62
N ALA A 959 -15.59 -9.99 12.91
CA ALA A 959 -16.79 -9.17 12.80
C ALA A 959 -17.57 -9.07 14.12
N LYS A 960 -17.47 -10.04 15.05
CA LYS A 960 -18.21 -9.97 16.33
C LYS A 960 -17.56 -10.80 17.42
N VAL A 961 -17.58 -10.29 18.66
CA VAL A 961 -17.20 -11.06 19.86
C VAL A 961 -18.36 -11.15 20.85
N SER A 962 -18.69 -12.37 21.30
CA SER A 962 -19.78 -12.56 22.26
C SER A 962 -19.40 -12.14 23.69
N SER A 963 -18.31 -12.67 24.25
CA SER A 963 -17.86 -12.29 25.59
C SER A 963 -16.40 -12.63 25.79
N VAL A 964 -15.68 -11.77 26.52
CA VAL A 964 -14.31 -12.05 26.95
C VAL A 964 -14.27 -12.01 28.47
N LYS A 965 -13.75 -13.06 29.09
CA LYS A 965 -13.60 -13.19 30.54
C LYS A 965 -12.20 -13.66 30.90
N VAL A 966 -11.36 -12.76 31.42
CA VAL A 966 -9.98 -13.06 31.85
C VAL A 966 -9.87 -12.87 33.36
N ALA A 967 -9.45 -13.88 34.11
CA ALA A 967 -9.33 -13.77 35.57
C ALA A 967 -8.14 -12.90 36.01
N GLY A 968 -7.05 -12.92 35.24
CA GLY A 968 -5.86 -12.08 35.41
C GLY A 968 -5.88 -10.81 34.57
N SER A 969 -4.70 -10.36 34.15
CA SER A 969 -4.51 -9.22 33.25
C SER A 969 -4.84 -9.59 31.80
N LEU A 970 -5.49 -8.69 31.08
CA LEU A 970 -5.64 -8.79 29.63
C LEU A 970 -4.72 -7.76 28.98
N THR A 971 -3.80 -8.23 28.14
CA THR A 971 -2.89 -7.43 27.32
C THR A 971 -3.12 -7.69 25.83
N THR A 972 -2.80 -6.72 24.96
CA THR A 972 -2.76 -6.90 23.49
C THR A 972 -1.34 -6.68 23.00
N SER A 973 -1.01 -7.16 21.79
CA SER A 973 0.15 -6.65 21.06
C SER A 973 -0.15 -5.26 20.49
N ASP A 974 0.77 -4.72 19.69
CA ASP A 974 0.58 -3.48 18.94
C ASP A 974 -0.56 -3.59 17.91
N ALA A 975 -0.85 -4.80 17.40
CA ALA A 975 -1.95 -5.03 16.45
C ALA A 975 -3.33 -4.78 17.08
N GLY A 976 -3.47 -5.04 18.39
CA GLY A 976 -4.71 -4.80 19.13
C GLY A 976 -5.92 -5.63 18.66
N TRP A 977 -7.11 -5.16 19.02
CA TRP A 977 -8.36 -5.78 18.59
C TRP A 977 -9.04 -4.97 17.47
N ASN A 978 -9.53 -5.68 16.46
CA ASN A 978 -10.42 -5.15 15.43
C ASN A 978 -11.73 -5.94 15.41
N VAL A 979 -12.79 -5.39 16.02
CA VAL A 979 -14.10 -6.04 16.18
C VAL A 979 -15.24 -5.21 15.59
N THR A 980 -15.41 -5.27 14.27
CA THR A 980 -16.26 -4.31 13.51
C THR A 980 -17.73 -4.30 13.92
N GLY A 981 -18.32 -5.44 14.28
CA GLY A 981 -19.71 -5.59 14.75
C GLY A 981 -19.86 -5.64 16.28
N GLY A 982 -18.80 -5.33 17.03
CA GLY A 982 -18.84 -5.08 18.47
C GLY A 982 -18.65 -6.29 19.40
N ILE A 983 -18.53 -5.96 20.68
CA ILE A 983 -18.19 -6.86 21.78
C ILE A 983 -19.32 -6.81 22.82
N THR A 984 -20.03 -7.92 23.06
CA THR A 984 -21.22 -7.86 23.94
C THR A 984 -20.86 -7.72 25.43
N SER A 985 -19.74 -8.31 25.88
CA SER A 985 -19.22 -8.09 27.24
C SER A 985 -17.73 -8.37 27.37
N LEU A 986 -17.06 -7.63 28.26
CA LEU A 986 -15.64 -7.77 28.61
C LEU A 986 -15.52 -7.76 30.13
N THR A 987 -14.97 -8.82 30.73
CA THR A 987 -14.71 -8.90 32.17
C THR A 987 -13.28 -9.33 32.42
N VAL A 988 -12.48 -8.48 33.05
CA VAL A 988 -11.04 -8.76 33.25
C VAL A 988 -10.58 -8.43 34.68
N GLY A 989 -9.44 -8.99 35.09
CA GLY A 989 -8.77 -8.65 36.35
C GLY A 989 -8.12 -7.27 36.27
N SER A 990 -7.34 -7.00 35.22
CA SER A 990 -6.86 -5.67 34.80
C SER A 990 -6.84 -5.60 33.27
N LEU A 991 -6.75 -4.39 32.70
CA LEU A 991 -6.76 -4.17 31.26
C LEU A 991 -5.58 -3.28 30.83
N SER A 992 -4.85 -3.71 29.80
CA SER A 992 -3.92 -2.86 29.05
C SER A 992 -3.98 -3.25 27.58
N ALA A 993 -4.87 -2.62 26.82
CA ALA A 993 -5.25 -3.11 25.50
C ALA A 993 -5.60 -1.98 24.53
N ASN A 994 -5.27 -2.18 23.26
CA ASN A 994 -5.78 -1.40 22.14
C ASN A 994 -7.00 -2.10 21.55
N ILE A 995 -8.16 -1.46 21.59
CA ILE A 995 -9.43 -2.05 21.15
C ILE A 995 -10.15 -1.10 20.20
N THR A 996 -10.32 -1.52 18.94
CA THR A 996 -11.27 -0.90 18.01
C THR A 996 -12.48 -1.80 17.85
N ALA A 997 -13.68 -1.29 18.16
CA ALA A 997 -14.91 -2.07 18.07
C ALA A 997 -16.10 -1.26 17.55
N GLY A 998 -17.05 -1.92 16.89
CA GLY A 998 -18.32 -1.29 16.51
C GLY A 998 -19.12 -0.80 17.72
N PHE A 999 -19.15 -1.58 18.80
CA PHE A 999 -19.64 -1.16 20.11
C PHE A 999 -19.02 -2.02 21.21
N LEU A 1000 -19.04 -1.51 22.45
CA LEU A 1000 -18.72 -2.24 23.66
C LEU A 1000 -19.96 -2.32 24.54
N GLY A 1001 -20.40 -3.53 24.87
CA GLY A 1001 -21.48 -3.74 25.81
C GLY A 1001 -21.06 -3.43 27.25
N THR A 1002 -21.09 -4.44 28.12
CA THR A 1002 -20.66 -4.26 29.51
C THR A 1002 -19.17 -4.58 29.67
N VAL A 1003 -18.38 -3.59 30.06
CA VAL A 1003 -16.97 -3.70 30.42
C VAL A 1003 -16.84 -3.66 31.95
N LEU A 1004 -16.19 -4.67 32.53
CA LEU A 1004 -16.08 -4.85 33.97
C LEU A 1004 -14.66 -5.29 34.38
N VAL A 1005 -13.87 -4.35 34.87
CA VAL A 1005 -12.51 -4.56 35.35
C VAL A 1005 -12.55 -4.72 36.88
N LYS A 1006 -12.62 -5.97 37.33
CA LYS A 1006 -13.02 -6.32 38.71
C LYS A 1006 -11.89 -6.23 39.73
N GLY A 1007 -10.65 -6.23 39.27
CA GLY A 1007 -9.51 -6.63 40.09
C GLY A 1007 -9.55 -8.12 40.43
N ASN A 1008 -8.47 -8.56 41.06
CA ASN A 1008 -8.31 -9.89 41.59
C ASN A 1008 -7.38 -9.81 42.81
N LEU A 1009 -7.97 -9.73 44.00
CA LEU A 1009 -7.21 -9.60 45.25
C LEU A 1009 -6.27 -10.78 45.50
N THR A 1010 -6.60 -11.97 45.01
CA THR A 1010 -5.72 -13.14 45.17
C THR A 1010 -4.43 -13.02 44.36
N THR A 1011 -4.42 -12.21 43.31
CA THR A 1011 -3.25 -11.96 42.45
C THR A 1011 -2.71 -10.54 42.57
N GLY A 1012 -3.21 -9.74 43.51
CA GLY A 1012 -2.79 -8.36 43.70
C GLY A 1012 -3.30 -7.37 42.65
N LEU A 1013 -4.24 -7.76 41.78
CA LEU A 1013 -4.80 -6.87 40.76
C LEU A 1013 -5.87 -5.96 41.36
N SER A 1014 -5.71 -4.64 41.24
CA SER A 1014 -6.64 -3.65 41.80
C SER A 1014 -7.87 -3.39 40.91
N GLY A 1015 -7.85 -3.85 39.66
CA GLY A 1015 -8.90 -3.56 38.69
C GLY A 1015 -8.60 -2.35 37.82
N ASP A 1016 -7.33 -2.19 37.44
CA ASP A 1016 -6.83 -1.03 36.71
C ASP A 1016 -7.00 -1.18 35.18
N ILE A 1017 -7.12 -0.04 34.51
CA ILE A 1017 -6.97 0.12 33.05
C ILE A 1017 -5.76 1.01 32.82
N GLN A 1018 -4.76 0.56 32.07
CA GLN A 1018 -3.51 1.28 31.88
C GLN A 1018 -3.10 1.31 30.41
N ALA A 1019 -2.56 2.44 29.93
CA ALA A 1019 -1.96 2.57 28.60
C ALA A 1019 -2.86 1.98 27.49
N SER A 1020 -4.17 2.24 27.56
CA SER A 1020 -5.16 1.60 26.69
C SER A 1020 -5.79 2.61 25.76
N THR A 1021 -5.91 2.26 24.49
CA THR A 1021 -6.68 3.03 23.50
C THR A 1021 -7.91 2.26 23.11
N ILE A 1022 -9.09 2.78 23.42
CA ILE A 1022 -10.37 2.13 23.16
C ILE A 1022 -11.18 3.02 22.23
N THR A 1023 -11.29 2.61 20.97
CA THR A 1023 -12.02 3.29 19.91
C THR A 1023 -13.34 2.58 19.62
N VAL A 1024 -14.45 3.31 19.66
CA VAL A 1024 -15.78 2.78 19.35
C VAL A 1024 -16.38 3.50 18.14
N THR A 1025 -16.65 2.77 17.06
CA THR A 1025 -17.00 3.36 15.75
C THR A 1025 -18.50 3.36 15.44
N GLY A 1026 -19.33 2.63 16.19
CA GLY A 1026 -20.76 2.47 15.94
C GLY A 1026 -21.60 2.34 17.22
N ASN A 1027 -22.75 1.65 17.17
CA ASN A 1027 -23.57 1.42 18.35
C ASN A 1027 -24.20 0.02 18.39
N ASP A 1028 -24.72 -0.37 19.56
CA ASP A 1028 -25.34 -1.67 19.84
C ASP A 1028 -26.70 -1.91 19.15
N GLY A 1029 -27.18 -0.98 18.33
CA GLY A 1029 -28.46 -1.05 17.62
C GLY A 1029 -29.69 -0.97 18.53
N THR A 1030 -29.51 -0.78 19.85
CA THR A 1030 -30.63 -0.59 20.77
C THR A 1030 -31.20 0.81 20.65
N ALA A 1031 -32.40 1.04 21.21
CA ALA A 1031 -32.99 2.39 21.25
C ALA A 1031 -32.15 3.41 22.04
N ALA A 1032 -31.24 2.95 22.90
CA ALA A 1032 -30.28 3.80 23.59
C ALA A 1032 -29.05 4.11 22.74
N HIS A 1033 -28.86 3.43 21.60
CA HIS A 1033 -27.76 3.58 20.67
C HIS A 1033 -26.39 3.61 21.37
N ASN A 1034 -26.11 2.66 22.27
CA ASN A 1034 -24.87 2.75 23.04
C ASN A 1034 -23.66 2.35 22.19
N GLY A 1035 -22.67 3.23 22.12
CA GLY A 1035 -21.30 2.86 21.76
C GLY A 1035 -20.65 2.10 22.91
N ILE A 1036 -20.71 2.63 24.13
CA ILE A 1036 -20.34 1.91 25.36
C ILE A 1036 -21.55 1.79 26.29
N LYS A 1037 -22.11 0.59 26.47
CA LYS A 1037 -23.28 0.42 27.34
C LYS A 1037 -22.95 0.70 28.81
N SER A 1038 -21.91 0.06 29.33
CA SER A 1038 -21.41 0.35 30.67
C SER A 1038 -19.95 -0.01 30.83
N LEU A 1039 -19.17 0.86 31.47
CA LEU A 1039 -17.81 0.57 31.92
C LEU A 1039 -17.73 0.71 33.44
N THR A 1040 -17.19 -0.31 34.09
CA THR A 1040 -16.90 -0.31 35.53
C THR A 1040 -15.49 -0.82 35.79
N ALA A 1041 -14.60 0.03 36.27
CA ALA A 1041 -13.28 -0.36 36.75
C ALA A 1041 -13.17 -0.12 38.26
N LYS A 1042 -12.82 -1.13 39.04
CA LYS A 1042 -12.66 -0.93 40.49
C LYS A 1042 -11.41 -0.12 40.85
N GLY A 1043 -10.38 -0.21 40.02
CA GLY A 1043 -9.09 0.43 40.23
C GLY A 1043 -8.99 1.78 39.53
N THR A 1044 -7.78 2.07 39.07
CA THR A 1044 -7.41 3.31 38.40
C THR A 1044 -7.46 3.12 36.89
N VAL A 1045 -8.07 4.06 36.18
CA VAL A 1045 -7.85 4.26 34.75
C VAL A 1045 -6.76 5.31 34.58
N ASN A 1046 -5.64 4.95 33.96
CA ASN A 1046 -4.47 5.80 33.82
C ASN A 1046 -3.90 5.76 32.40
N PHE A 1047 -3.44 6.90 31.88
CA PHE A 1047 -2.85 7.02 30.54
C PHE A 1047 -3.69 6.31 29.46
N SER A 1048 -5.00 6.49 29.50
CA SER A 1048 -5.92 5.75 28.63
C SER A 1048 -6.86 6.68 27.88
N LEU A 1049 -7.05 6.39 26.60
CA LEU A 1049 -7.96 7.10 25.71
C LEU A 1049 -9.19 6.24 25.42
N PHE A 1050 -10.38 6.81 25.62
CA PHE A 1050 -11.66 6.24 25.22
C PHE A 1050 -12.27 7.17 24.17
N ASP A 1051 -12.15 6.81 22.90
CA ASP A 1051 -12.64 7.58 21.76
C ASP A 1051 -13.91 6.94 21.16
N VAL A 1052 -15.07 7.46 21.56
CA VAL A 1052 -16.38 6.98 21.13
C VAL A 1052 -16.88 7.82 19.96
N LYS A 1053 -16.48 7.44 18.75
CA LYS A 1053 -16.89 8.08 17.48
C LYS A 1053 -18.35 7.79 17.13
N GLY A 1054 -18.86 6.63 17.54
CA GLY A 1054 -20.25 6.20 17.33
C GLY A 1054 -20.97 5.88 18.63
N GLY A 1055 -22.24 6.32 18.76
CA GLY A 1055 -23.13 5.94 19.86
C GLY A 1055 -22.92 6.63 21.22
N ASN A 1056 -23.81 6.33 22.15
CA ASN A 1056 -23.86 6.89 23.50
C ASN A 1056 -22.99 6.10 24.49
N VAL A 1057 -22.61 6.73 25.59
CA VAL A 1057 -22.04 6.04 26.75
C VAL A 1057 -23.08 6.00 27.87
N GLY A 1058 -23.56 4.82 28.21
CA GLY A 1058 -24.60 4.66 29.24
C GLY A 1058 -24.08 5.02 30.63
N THR A 1059 -23.10 4.27 31.13
CA THR A 1059 -22.48 4.51 32.45
C THR A 1059 -20.98 4.29 32.41
N PHE A 1060 -20.22 5.16 33.07
CA PHE A 1060 -18.77 5.09 33.19
C PHE A 1060 -18.39 5.28 34.67
N THR A 1061 -18.02 4.21 35.35
CA THR A 1061 -17.70 4.22 36.79
C THR A 1061 -16.30 3.67 37.01
N VAL A 1062 -15.45 4.44 37.67
CA VAL A 1062 -14.06 4.04 37.94
C VAL A 1062 -13.68 4.28 39.39
N GLY A 1063 -12.64 3.63 39.89
CA GLY A 1063 -12.02 4.00 41.17
C GLY A 1063 -11.43 5.39 41.04
N ARG A 1064 -10.45 5.52 40.16
CA ARG A 1064 -9.78 6.79 39.80
C ARG A 1064 -9.71 6.95 38.27
N PHE A 1065 -9.67 8.18 37.79
CA PHE A 1065 -9.50 8.56 36.38
C PHE A 1065 -8.38 9.60 36.30
N LEU A 1066 -7.18 9.18 35.91
CA LEU A 1066 -5.96 9.97 35.97
C LEU A 1066 -5.30 10.02 34.59
N ASN A 1067 -4.79 11.17 34.14
CA ASN A 1067 -4.08 11.30 32.86
C ASN A 1067 -4.80 10.62 31.68
N SER A 1068 -6.14 10.68 31.66
CA SER A 1068 -6.97 9.88 30.76
C SER A 1068 -8.05 10.71 30.09
N GLN A 1069 -8.53 10.23 28.95
CA GLN A 1069 -9.46 10.96 28.09
C GLN A 1069 -10.69 10.11 27.80
N LEU A 1070 -11.88 10.69 27.96
CA LEU A 1070 -13.15 10.12 27.51
C LEU A 1070 -13.83 11.09 26.57
N TYR A 1071 -13.79 10.78 25.28
CA TYR A 1071 -14.34 11.60 24.21
C TYR A 1071 -15.53 10.88 23.56
N LEU A 1072 -16.64 11.59 23.42
CA LEU A 1072 -17.81 11.12 22.70
C LEU A 1072 -18.06 12.04 21.52
N ASN A 1073 -17.71 11.55 20.33
CA ASN A 1073 -17.78 12.30 19.07
C ASN A 1073 -17.16 13.69 19.22
N TYR A 1074 -16.00 13.74 19.86
CA TYR A 1074 -15.22 14.94 20.13
C TYR A 1074 -13.81 14.70 19.61
N THR A 1075 -13.38 15.55 18.69
CA THR A 1075 -12.01 15.56 18.18
C THR A 1075 -11.22 16.52 19.05
N PRO A 1076 -10.25 16.05 19.85
CA PRO A 1076 -9.38 16.95 20.60
C PRO A 1076 -8.58 17.82 19.63
N HIS A 1077 -8.16 18.98 20.10
CA HIS A 1077 -7.16 19.79 19.40
C HIS A 1077 -5.79 19.13 19.56
N ASP A 1078 -4.83 19.55 18.73
CA ASP A 1078 -3.44 19.21 18.97
C ASP A 1078 -2.98 19.85 20.29
N PRO A 1079 -2.62 19.05 21.32
CA PRO A 1079 -2.23 19.56 22.63
C PRO A 1079 -0.96 20.41 22.59
N ALA A 1080 -0.19 20.40 21.49
CA ALA A 1080 0.95 21.29 21.30
C ALA A 1080 0.55 22.74 20.96
N THR A 1081 -0.64 22.95 20.38
CA THR A 1081 -1.02 24.25 19.81
C THR A 1081 -2.22 24.91 20.49
N GLN A 1082 -3.08 24.14 21.15
CA GLN A 1082 -4.24 24.67 21.87
C GLN A 1082 -4.38 23.94 23.21
N ALA A 1083 -5.21 24.47 24.12
CA ALA A 1083 -5.50 23.85 25.41
C ALA A 1083 -6.94 23.33 25.48
N PHE A 1084 -7.22 22.40 26.40
CA PHE A 1084 -8.56 21.83 26.57
C PHE A 1084 -9.66 22.87 26.73
N ASN A 1085 -9.39 24.03 27.32
CA ASN A 1085 -10.39 25.08 27.49
C ASN A 1085 -10.69 25.90 26.23
N THR A 1086 -9.78 25.93 25.25
CA THR A 1086 -9.91 26.78 24.05
C THR A 1086 -10.01 26.00 22.74
N GLY A 1087 -9.65 24.72 22.71
CA GLY A 1087 -9.58 23.92 21.48
C GLY A 1087 -10.56 22.76 21.35
N GLY A 1088 -10.46 22.06 20.21
CA GLY A 1088 -11.17 20.84 19.83
C GLY A 1088 -12.63 21.06 19.43
N THR A 1089 -13.22 20.09 18.73
CA THR A 1089 -14.54 20.24 18.09
C THR A 1089 -15.45 19.05 18.35
N PHE A 1090 -16.73 19.32 18.58
CA PHE A 1090 -17.76 18.28 18.63
C PHE A 1090 -18.25 17.97 17.21
N GLY A 1091 -18.36 16.68 16.89
CA GLY A 1091 -19.02 16.21 15.67
C GLY A 1091 -20.55 16.36 15.73
N ALA A 1092 -21.26 15.47 15.03
CA ALA A 1092 -22.72 15.41 15.01
C ALA A 1092 -23.40 15.47 16.42
N GLN A 1093 -24.60 16.03 16.46
CA GLN A 1093 -25.42 16.16 17.68
C GLN A 1093 -26.09 14.86 18.11
N GLY A 1094 -26.44 14.78 19.40
CA GLY A 1094 -27.23 13.70 20.00
C GLY A 1094 -26.44 12.67 20.80
N PHE A 1095 -25.12 12.82 20.91
CA PHE A 1095 -24.26 11.90 21.65
C PHE A 1095 -24.32 12.19 23.15
N LYS A 1096 -24.63 11.17 23.94
CA LYS A 1096 -24.92 11.30 25.36
C LYS A 1096 -24.00 10.46 26.22
N LEU A 1097 -23.38 11.10 27.21
CA LEU A 1097 -22.79 10.44 28.37
C LEU A 1097 -23.82 10.42 29.51
N GLY A 1098 -24.40 9.26 29.81
CA GLY A 1098 -25.45 9.12 30.81
C GLY A 1098 -24.96 9.39 32.24
N THR A 1099 -23.91 8.71 32.69
CA THR A 1099 -23.30 8.92 34.01
C THR A 1099 -21.80 8.72 33.97
N PHE A 1100 -21.06 9.64 34.57
CA PHE A 1100 -19.64 9.49 34.90
C PHE A 1100 -19.44 9.56 36.41
N LYS A 1101 -18.67 8.62 36.97
CA LYS A 1101 -18.46 8.54 38.41
C LYS A 1101 -17.07 8.04 38.77
N THR A 1102 -16.36 8.75 39.64
CA THR A 1102 -15.21 8.22 40.37
C THR A 1102 -15.63 7.77 41.77
N THR A 1103 -14.97 6.76 42.34
CA THR A 1103 -15.40 6.12 43.59
C THR A 1103 -14.32 6.01 44.66
N ALA A 1104 -13.04 6.22 44.33
CA ALA A 1104 -11.96 6.18 45.29
C ALA A 1104 -12.10 7.32 46.30
N THR A 1105 -12.07 6.97 47.59
CA THR A 1105 -12.03 7.98 48.65
C THR A 1105 -10.64 8.62 48.69
N PRO A 1106 -10.54 9.96 48.81
CA PRO A 1106 -9.25 10.60 48.99
C PRO A 1106 -8.50 10.06 50.21
N LEU A 1107 -7.17 9.95 50.11
CA LEU A 1107 -6.33 9.40 51.18
C LEU A 1107 -6.05 10.41 52.31
N GLY A 1108 -6.34 11.69 52.08
CA GLY A 1108 -6.02 12.78 53.01
C GLY A 1108 -4.53 13.13 53.07
N VAL A 1109 -3.77 12.77 52.04
CA VAL A 1109 -2.32 13.03 51.93
C VAL A 1109 -2.06 13.85 50.68
N PRO A 1110 -2.08 15.21 50.76
CA PRO A 1110 -2.09 16.10 49.59
C PRO A 1110 -0.92 15.93 48.60
N GLY A 1111 0.23 15.39 49.03
CA GLY A 1111 1.38 15.15 48.17
C GLY A 1111 1.45 13.77 47.51
N ASN A 1112 0.47 12.89 47.73
CA ASN A 1112 0.47 11.57 47.10
C ASN A 1112 -0.25 11.64 45.74
N PRO A 1113 0.39 11.24 44.62
CA PRO A 1113 -0.23 11.30 43.29
C PRO A 1113 -1.50 10.45 43.13
N VAL A 1114 -1.74 9.47 44.01
CA VAL A 1114 -2.99 8.68 44.04
C VAL A 1114 -3.99 9.13 45.11
N ASN A 1115 -3.73 10.27 45.76
CA ASN A 1115 -4.63 10.84 46.76
C ASN A 1115 -5.99 11.23 46.18
N TRP A 1116 -6.02 11.63 44.91
CA TRP A 1116 -7.23 12.13 44.24
C TRP A 1116 -7.81 11.11 43.27
N ALA A 1117 -9.10 11.25 42.97
CA ALA A 1117 -9.82 10.31 42.12
C ALA A 1117 -10.01 10.81 40.69
N PHE A 1118 -9.79 12.10 40.43
CA PHE A 1118 -9.82 12.73 39.12
C PHE A 1118 -8.70 13.77 39.07
N ALA A 1119 -7.78 13.63 38.11
CA ALA A 1119 -6.65 14.55 37.91
C ALA A 1119 -6.18 14.47 36.45
N ASN A 1120 -5.78 15.61 35.87
CA ASN A 1120 -5.14 15.70 34.55
C ASN A 1120 -5.91 14.94 33.46
N SER A 1121 -7.24 14.96 33.52
CA SER A 1121 -8.09 14.11 32.71
C SER A 1121 -9.22 14.89 32.07
N GLU A 1122 -9.69 14.39 30.93
CA GLU A 1122 -10.66 15.09 30.10
C GLU A 1122 -11.90 14.23 29.85
N VAL A 1123 -13.06 14.86 29.97
CA VAL A 1123 -14.35 14.25 29.61
C VAL A 1123 -15.10 15.23 28.71
N ALA A 1124 -15.30 14.85 27.45
CA ALA A 1124 -16.02 15.66 26.48
C ALA A 1124 -17.16 14.86 25.83
N ALA A 1125 -18.38 15.40 25.89
CA ALA A 1125 -19.54 14.84 25.20
C ALA A 1125 -20.56 15.94 24.89
N ASP A 1126 -21.34 15.78 23.83
CA ASP A 1126 -22.38 16.75 23.47
C ASP A 1126 -23.37 16.97 24.61
N THR A 1127 -24.02 15.90 25.09
CA THR A 1127 -24.86 15.93 26.29
C THR A 1127 -24.25 15.08 27.40
N VAL A 1128 -24.05 15.65 28.58
CA VAL A 1128 -23.67 14.90 29.78
C VAL A 1128 -24.84 14.89 30.77
N GLY A 1129 -25.14 13.71 31.32
CA GLY A 1129 -26.13 13.53 32.37
C GLY A 1129 -25.57 13.91 33.74
N THR A 1130 -25.20 12.91 34.54
CA THR A 1130 -24.66 13.13 35.89
C THR A 1130 -23.16 12.86 35.94
N VAL A 1131 -22.40 13.77 36.54
CA VAL A 1131 -20.98 13.58 36.85
C VAL A 1131 -20.76 13.66 38.36
N THR A 1132 -20.12 12.66 38.95
CA THR A 1132 -19.74 12.68 40.36
C THR A 1132 -18.25 12.38 40.52
N LEU A 1133 -17.51 13.37 41.02
CA LEU A 1133 -16.09 13.25 41.32
C LEU A 1133 -15.92 13.04 42.83
N SER A 1134 -15.47 11.85 43.22
CA SER A 1134 -15.24 11.48 44.63
C SER A 1134 -14.03 12.17 45.26
N GLY A 1135 -13.08 12.62 44.44
CA GLY A 1135 -11.93 13.42 44.81
C GLY A 1135 -11.36 14.10 43.56
N LEU A 1136 -11.08 15.40 43.62
CA LEU A 1136 -10.53 16.20 42.52
C LEU A 1136 -9.18 16.79 42.93
N GLN A 1137 -8.16 16.65 42.10
CA GLN A 1137 -6.95 17.46 42.14
C GLN A 1137 -7.12 18.59 41.13
N THR A 1138 -6.98 19.85 41.53
CA THR A 1138 -7.22 21.00 40.63
C THR A 1138 -5.95 21.52 39.97
N ASP A 1139 -4.78 21.28 40.54
CA ASP A 1139 -3.50 21.70 39.96
C ASP A 1139 -2.99 20.67 38.93
N ASN A 1140 -2.79 21.13 37.70
CA ASN A 1140 -2.21 20.40 36.56
C ASN A 1140 -1.10 21.24 35.90
N ALA A 1141 -0.32 21.97 36.71
CA ALA A 1141 0.84 22.73 36.25
C ALA A 1141 0.52 23.73 35.11
N GLY A 1142 -0.68 24.31 35.09
CA GLY A 1142 -1.12 25.28 34.08
C GLY A 1142 -1.81 24.66 32.86
N THR A 1143 -1.86 23.33 32.73
CA THR A 1143 -2.51 22.66 31.62
C THR A 1143 -4.00 22.46 31.92
N ALA A 1144 -4.86 23.11 31.15
CA ALA A 1144 -6.31 22.99 31.32
C ALA A 1144 -6.78 21.54 31.17
N PHE A 1145 -7.67 21.09 32.04
CA PHE A 1145 -8.34 19.79 31.96
C PHE A 1145 -9.75 19.88 32.57
N GLY A 1146 -10.57 18.83 32.45
CA GLY A 1146 -11.86 18.76 33.13
C GLY A 1146 -13.00 18.25 32.27
N ILE A 1147 -14.15 18.92 32.33
CA ILE A 1147 -15.40 18.48 31.71
C ILE A 1147 -15.88 19.52 30.70
N LYS A 1148 -16.16 19.09 29.46
CA LYS A 1148 -16.69 19.95 28.40
C LYS A 1148 -17.98 19.38 27.83
N ILE A 1149 -19.00 20.23 27.70
CA ILE A 1149 -20.30 19.91 27.10
C ILE A 1149 -20.67 20.93 26.04
N ARG A 1150 -21.56 20.56 25.12
CA ARG A 1150 -22.15 21.48 24.13
C ARG A 1150 -23.63 21.77 24.41
N THR A 1151 -24.35 20.77 24.92
CA THR A 1151 -25.76 20.90 25.27
C THR A 1151 -25.89 21.12 26.79
N PRO A 1152 -26.42 22.27 27.24
CA PRO A 1152 -26.57 22.57 28.66
C PRO A 1152 -27.44 21.53 29.37
N GLY A 1153 -27.09 21.18 30.61
CA GLY A 1153 -27.92 20.30 31.44
C GLY A 1153 -27.17 19.41 32.42
N ALA A 1154 -25.85 19.25 32.25
CA ALA A 1154 -25.05 18.37 33.07
C ALA A 1154 -25.14 18.69 34.57
N ALA A 1155 -25.20 17.65 35.40
CA ALA A 1155 -25.17 17.75 36.85
C ALA A 1155 -23.80 17.27 37.36
N VAL A 1156 -22.84 18.20 37.40
CA VAL A 1156 -21.48 17.93 37.92
C VAL A 1156 -21.44 18.20 39.41
N LYS A 1157 -21.00 17.21 40.20
CA LYS A 1157 -20.85 17.27 41.66
C LYS A 1157 -19.47 16.80 42.08
N VAL A 1158 -18.78 17.60 42.91
CA VAL A 1158 -17.50 17.24 43.54
C VAL A 1158 -17.73 16.94 45.02
N LEU A 1159 -17.22 15.81 45.51
CA LEU A 1159 -17.38 15.40 46.92
C LEU A 1159 -16.22 15.87 47.80
N ALA A 1160 -15.01 15.91 47.24
CA ALA A 1160 -13.78 16.38 47.88
C ALA A 1160 -12.82 16.94 46.82
N ALA A 1161 -12.01 17.93 47.20
CA ALA A 1161 -11.00 18.55 46.35
C ALA A 1161 -9.76 18.95 47.18
N ASP A 1162 -8.62 19.12 46.52
CA ASP A 1162 -7.41 19.73 47.09
C ASP A 1162 -7.56 21.24 47.32
N ASP A 1163 -8.20 21.94 46.40
CA ASP A 1163 -8.46 23.37 46.50
C ASP A 1163 -9.80 23.66 47.21
N PRO A 1164 -9.81 24.40 48.34
CA PRO A 1164 -11.02 24.77 49.05
C PRO A 1164 -11.97 25.70 48.26
N ALA A 1165 -11.53 26.29 47.14
CA ALA A 1165 -12.36 27.11 46.27
C ALA A 1165 -13.42 26.29 45.50
N VAL A 1166 -13.24 24.97 45.37
CA VAL A 1166 -14.20 24.10 44.68
C VAL A 1166 -15.49 23.96 45.50
N PRO A 1167 -16.67 24.32 44.97
CA PRO A 1167 -17.93 24.11 45.66
C PRO A 1167 -18.25 22.62 45.85
N LEU A 1168 -18.16 22.15 47.11
CA LEU A 1168 -18.39 20.75 47.43
C LEU A 1168 -19.88 20.44 47.62
N ASN A 1169 -20.27 19.24 47.19
CA ASN A 1169 -21.60 18.67 47.36
C ASN A 1169 -22.76 19.45 46.72
N VAL A 1170 -22.47 20.41 45.84
CA VAL A 1170 -23.46 21.18 45.08
C VAL A 1170 -23.30 20.90 43.58
N LYS A 1171 -24.32 21.27 42.79
CA LYS A 1171 -24.25 21.24 41.33
C LYS A 1171 -23.36 22.41 40.87
N LEU A 1172 -22.28 22.12 40.16
CA LEU A 1172 -21.45 23.16 39.54
C LEU A 1172 -22.17 23.83 38.36
N THR A 1173 -21.80 25.07 38.09
CA THR A 1173 -22.25 25.84 36.94
C THR A 1173 -21.10 25.93 35.94
N PRO A 1174 -21.31 25.64 34.65
CA PRO A 1174 -20.24 25.78 33.66
C PRO A 1174 -19.89 27.25 33.44
N GLY A 1175 -18.64 27.53 33.07
CA GLY A 1175 -18.17 28.89 32.81
C GLY A 1175 -16.83 28.91 32.08
N ALA A 1176 -16.50 30.04 31.44
CA ALA A 1176 -15.27 30.18 30.63
C ALA A 1176 -13.96 30.25 31.46
N THR A 1177 -14.06 30.45 32.77
CA THR A 1177 -12.93 30.46 33.71
C THR A 1177 -12.84 29.12 34.44
N PRO A 1178 -11.65 28.72 34.92
CA PRO A 1178 -11.54 27.50 35.73
C PRO A 1178 -12.36 27.65 37.00
N ILE A 1179 -12.92 26.53 37.50
CA ILE A 1179 -13.63 26.51 38.78
C ILE A 1179 -12.66 26.73 39.94
N ALA A 1180 -11.48 26.10 39.85
CA ALA A 1180 -10.32 26.26 40.73
C ALA A 1180 -9.10 25.62 40.05
N GLY A 1181 -7.90 26.16 40.30
CA GLY A 1181 -6.67 25.72 39.63
C GLY A 1181 -6.81 25.69 38.09
N ASP A 1182 -6.49 24.54 37.51
CA ASP A 1182 -6.56 24.26 36.06
C ASP A 1182 -7.80 23.44 35.67
N PHE A 1183 -8.73 23.21 36.61
CA PHE A 1183 -9.95 22.42 36.37
C PHE A 1183 -11.09 23.27 35.80
N TYR A 1184 -11.54 22.90 34.60
CA TYR A 1184 -12.63 23.55 33.89
C TYR A 1184 -13.91 22.70 33.86
N PHE A 1185 -15.05 23.39 33.93
CA PHE A 1185 -16.35 22.87 33.53
C PHE A 1185 -16.95 23.82 32.49
N LEU A 1186 -16.97 23.39 31.23
CA LEU A 1186 -17.27 24.22 30.07
C LEU A 1186 -18.59 23.83 29.42
N ASP A 1187 -19.31 24.82 28.90
CA ASP A 1187 -20.50 24.70 28.07
C ASP A 1187 -20.25 25.56 26.82
N VAL A 1188 -20.02 24.91 25.66
CA VAL A 1188 -19.49 25.53 24.43
C VAL A 1188 -20.47 25.61 23.27
#